data_AF-A0A316SQ60-F1
#
_entry.id   AF-A0A316SQ60-F1
#
_cell.length_a   1.000
_cell.length_b   1.000
_cell.length_c   1.000
_cell.angle_alpha   90.00
_cell.angle_beta   90.00
_cell.angle_gamma   90.00
#
_symmetry.space_group_name_H-M   'P 1'
#
loop_
_entity.id
_entity.type
_entity.pdbx_description
1 polymer ?
#
loop_
_entity_poly.entity_id
_entity_poly.type
_entity_poly.pdbx_seq_one_letter_code
_entity_poly.pdbx_strand_id
1 'polypeptide(L)'
;MGRRILAFFLGMIFGWIILVGGVVLAAAIIKPSTFGANTDYVNDAGKSFDDMPLLDIIIDGVKLINDNNLSINSVKSAFGVDLIDLLGLDSQNQEFDELKNVNFADQNGLKAALGGIKLSSLAPLLNGAINDEIVTAWKNSSEPPTLNDLTSFNMTKVLGGVTLKAVVPQIKTTGIEGIIASKDLGTFVASLNSGGNAVSFLLDGARIGDVMNFTYDENSDAWVNGDAPVTDNLVLIVADVELSDITDGGFSVNTMLKDVKVGEMMGYDFDEQTQKWFDEQKEITDKVQLAIANIKATQLTDGSFSLNTLTNGLKTGDVLGFVYDEGAGTWKTGSGAAVTDALTVKIADLSMTELLNGDFSVNDVIDGMKIGDVMGYTFDEESGKWFDGEAEITDKMTINLAERDLMTVKDNGLDLAEIVKGMKVGDLMGYTFNATQNKWYNGESEVTDTLTLKLINKDAASLADGSLDFASIARDIKMGELMGYVCDDDGKWFDGETEITDRLTLNIASKTLGELSEANFDFDVLLEGVTFGELIGVTAHSPVIMQKLADTEITRLEEKLNEMYIGDLLDYHRREIDVVGLQLTWETVTTDNESNNIGKITTTGEYQGLYIRYDTITKKFYEAQSCKADHTQHTDECFDYQYYDKNGNKADGINNIVSNLSVSNLDSSDLTDKIMNLPLSEFYQSQQSGVLSLIDTDTSLSNLPAALTDAVSNAAMGTLIENGIIEIQCAEQLDAIYQNDEKSWREMSITEFVDSLVSKLASVSVS
;
A
#
# COMPACT_ATOMS: atom_id res chain seq x y z
N MET A 1 -20.61 -84.80 51.52
CA MET A 1 -21.98 -85.19 51.96
C MET A 1 -22.37 -86.60 51.53
N GLY A 2 -22.01 -87.06 50.32
CA GLY A 2 -22.35 -88.40 49.81
C GLY A 2 -21.98 -89.61 50.67
N ARG A 3 -20.82 -89.63 51.35
CA ARG A 3 -20.50 -90.71 52.32
C ARG A 3 -21.40 -90.71 53.56
N ARG A 4 -21.95 -89.55 53.97
CA ARG A 4 -22.88 -89.44 55.11
C ARG A 4 -24.32 -89.76 54.71
N ILE A 5 -24.72 -89.48 53.47
CA ILE A 5 -26.03 -89.90 52.93
C ILE A 5 -26.01 -91.38 52.58
N LEU A 6 -24.96 -91.89 51.96
CA LEU A 6 -24.76 -93.33 51.79
C LEU A 6 -24.59 -94.03 53.15
N ALA A 7 -23.94 -93.43 54.15
CA ALA A 7 -23.94 -93.95 55.52
C ALA A 7 -25.26 -93.68 56.28
N PHE A 8 -26.13 -92.81 55.79
CA PHE A 8 -27.49 -92.60 56.30
C PHE A 8 -28.45 -93.60 55.67
N PHE A 9 -28.34 -93.92 54.37
CA PHE A 9 -29.07 -94.98 53.70
C PHE A 9 -28.52 -96.35 54.04
N LEU A 10 -27.21 -96.56 54.08
CA LEU A 10 -26.61 -97.75 54.70
C LEU A 10 -26.83 -97.73 56.20
N GLY A 11 -26.95 -96.59 56.87
CA GLY A 11 -27.27 -96.52 58.31
C GLY A 11 -28.75 -96.74 58.59
N MET A 12 -29.63 -96.50 57.62
CA MET A 12 -31.05 -96.82 57.64
C MET A 12 -31.20 -98.29 57.25
N ILE A 13 -30.59 -98.75 56.15
CA ILE A 13 -30.61 -100.15 55.70
C ILE A 13 -29.88 -101.06 56.70
N PHE A 14 -28.65 -100.76 57.15
CA PHE A 14 -28.00 -101.48 58.26
C PHE A 14 -28.68 -101.20 59.60
N GLY A 15 -29.23 -100.01 59.80
CA GLY A 15 -30.05 -99.70 60.97
C GLY A 15 -31.26 -100.62 61.03
N TRP A 16 -31.86 -100.92 59.88
CA TRP A 16 -32.96 -101.85 59.61
C TRP A 16 -32.49 -103.30 59.51
N ILE A 17 -31.23 -103.64 59.21
CA ILE A 17 -30.67 -105.00 59.26
C ILE A 17 -30.31 -105.37 60.71
N ILE A 18 -29.76 -104.43 61.48
CA ILE A 18 -29.62 -104.54 62.95
C ILE A 18 -31.00 -104.44 63.59
N LEU A 19 -31.91 -103.63 63.03
CA LEU A 19 -33.33 -103.70 63.37
C LEU A 19 -33.86 -105.06 62.94
N VAL A 20 -33.51 -105.76 61.86
CA VAL A 20 -34.07 -107.10 61.55
C VAL A 20 -33.61 -108.11 62.61
N GLY A 21 -32.36 -108.02 63.07
CA GLY A 21 -31.89 -108.76 64.25
C GLY A 21 -32.52 -108.32 65.58
N GLY A 22 -32.96 -107.06 65.70
CA GLY A 22 -33.63 -106.46 66.86
C GLY A 22 -35.18 -106.37 66.76
N VAL A 23 -35.76 -106.66 65.61
CA VAL A 23 -37.17 -106.71 65.17
C VAL A 23 -37.61 -108.13 65.32
N VAL A 24 -36.71 -109.09 65.25
CA VAL A 24 -36.88 -110.34 65.97
C VAL A 24 -37.21 -110.12 67.47
N LEU A 25 -36.81 -109.00 68.10
CA LEU A 25 -37.22 -108.63 69.47
C LEU A 25 -38.32 -107.55 69.54
N ALA A 26 -38.40 -106.62 68.58
CA ALA A 26 -39.41 -105.55 68.51
C ALA A 26 -40.70 -105.95 67.78
N ALA A 27 -40.69 -106.96 66.91
CA ALA A 27 -41.87 -107.62 66.36
C ALA A 27 -42.59 -108.49 67.42
N ALA A 28 -42.01 -108.66 68.61
CA ALA A 28 -42.78 -109.10 69.77
C ALA A 28 -43.76 -108.02 70.28
N ILE A 29 -43.64 -106.75 69.84
CA ILE A 29 -44.42 -105.62 70.37
C ILE A 29 -45.16 -104.80 69.29
N ILE A 30 -44.74 -104.77 68.01
CA ILE A 30 -45.36 -103.88 67.01
C ILE A 30 -45.90 -104.65 65.79
N LYS A 31 -47.21 -104.60 65.64
CA LYS A 31 -48.02 -105.10 64.52
C LYS A 31 -47.85 -104.22 63.25
N PRO A 32 -47.72 -104.72 62.00
CA PRO A 32 -47.72 -103.88 60.79
C PRO A 32 -48.94 -102.96 60.65
N SER A 33 -50.08 -103.35 61.24
CA SER A 33 -51.27 -102.49 61.36
C SER A 33 -51.03 -101.18 62.14
N THR A 34 -49.99 -101.10 62.97
CA THR A 34 -49.61 -99.90 63.73
C THR A 34 -48.94 -98.82 62.87
N PHE A 35 -48.40 -99.20 61.71
CA PHE A 35 -47.77 -98.28 60.75
C PHE A 35 -48.68 -97.97 59.55
N GLY A 36 -49.96 -98.36 59.60
CA GLY A 36 -50.91 -98.12 58.52
C GLY A 36 -50.65 -98.95 57.25
N ALA A 37 -49.72 -99.91 57.30
CA ALA A 37 -49.47 -100.85 56.22
C ALA A 37 -50.50 -101.99 56.28
N ASN A 38 -51.47 -101.96 55.37
CA ASN A 38 -52.44 -103.04 55.21
C ASN A 38 -51.85 -104.07 54.24
N THR A 39 -51.35 -105.18 54.77
CA THR A 39 -50.77 -106.24 53.96
C THR A 39 -51.80 -107.36 53.83
N ASP A 40 -52.38 -107.58 52.65
CA ASP A 40 -53.22 -108.76 52.36
C ASP A 40 -52.42 -110.08 52.31
N TYR A 41 -51.20 -110.05 52.85
CA TYR A 41 -50.23 -111.12 52.79
C TYR A 41 -50.46 -112.15 53.89
N VAL A 42 -50.50 -113.42 53.48
CA VAL A 42 -50.57 -114.61 54.32
C VAL A 42 -49.41 -115.51 53.91
N ASN A 43 -48.65 -116.03 54.89
CA ASN A 43 -47.55 -116.95 54.60
C ASN A 43 -48.04 -118.28 54.01
N ASP A 44 -47.11 -119.17 53.63
CA ASP A 44 -47.44 -120.50 53.07
C ASP A 44 -48.32 -121.37 54.01
N ALA A 45 -48.40 -121.01 55.29
CA ALA A 45 -49.26 -121.64 56.29
C ALA A 45 -50.61 -120.90 56.51
N GLY A 46 -50.91 -119.86 55.73
CA GLY A 46 -52.15 -119.10 55.77
C GLY A 46 -52.28 -118.10 56.92
N LYS A 47 -51.16 -117.65 57.53
CA LYS A 47 -51.16 -116.67 58.65
C LYS A 47 -50.66 -115.29 58.22
N SER A 48 -51.36 -114.24 58.65
CA SER A 48 -50.91 -112.85 58.49
C SER A 48 -49.70 -112.59 59.40
N PHE A 49 -48.86 -111.61 59.07
CA PHE A 49 -47.69 -111.29 59.90
C PHE A 49 -48.06 -110.93 61.35
N ASP A 50 -49.21 -110.28 61.55
CA ASP A 50 -49.77 -109.97 62.87
C ASP A 50 -50.12 -111.20 63.72
N ASP A 51 -50.24 -112.37 63.08
CA ASP A 51 -50.65 -113.63 63.68
C ASP A 51 -49.51 -114.69 63.73
N MET A 52 -48.29 -114.33 63.33
CA MET A 52 -47.13 -115.21 63.39
C MET A 52 -46.51 -115.26 64.80
N PRO A 53 -46.21 -116.46 65.36
CA PRO A 53 -45.45 -116.58 66.61
C PRO A 53 -44.05 -115.99 66.50
N LEU A 54 -43.56 -115.35 67.56
CA LEU A 54 -42.22 -114.75 67.62
C LEU A 54 -41.13 -115.70 67.12
N LEU A 55 -41.17 -116.96 67.55
CA LEU A 55 -40.21 -117.99 67.18
C LEU A 55 -40.21 -118.29 65.67
N ASP A 56 -41.37 -118.26 65.01
CA ASP A 56 -41.50 -118.49 63.57
C ASP A 56 -40.91 -117.31 62.79
N ILE A 57 -41.11 -116.07 63.27
CA ILE A 57 -40.47 -114.87 62.71
C ILE A 57 -38.93 -114.94 62.84
N ILE A 58 -38.42 -115.40 64.00
CA ILE A 58 -36.96 -115.61 64.18
C ILE A 58 -36.46 -116.68 63.21
N ILE A 59 -37.16 -117.81 63.11
CA ILE A 59 -36.75 -118.94 62.27
C ILE A 59 -36.73 -118.53 60.80
N ASP A 60 -37.77 -117.86 60.31
CA ASP A 60 -37.85 -117.43 58.92
C ASP A 60 -36.85 -116.30 58.62
N GLY A 61 -36.57 -115.40 59.57
CA GLY A 61 -35.49 -114.42 59.46
C GLY A 61 -34.10 -115.06 59.42
N VAL A 62 -33.84 -116.05 60.27
CA VAL A 62 -32.57 -116.82 60.27
C VAL A 62 -32.43 -117.65 59.00
N LYS A 63 -33.52 -118.20 58.46
CA LYS A 63 -33.51 -118.89 57.14
C LYS A 63 -33.13 -117.94 56.02
N LEU A 64 -33.74 -116.75 55.93
CA LEU A 64 -33.38 -115.78 54.88
C LEU A 64 -31.89 -115.41 54.90
N ILE A 65 -31.30 -115.30 56.09
CA ILE A 65 -29.87 -115.03 56.28
C ILE A 65 -29.02 -116.25 55.90
N ASN A 66 -29.36 -117.44 56.38
CA ASN A 66 -28.58 -118.67 56.14
C ASN A 66 -28.66 -119.15 54.69
N ASP A 67 -29.81 -118.97 54.05
CA ASP A 67 -30.05 -119.33 52.64
C ASP A 67 -29.46 -118.29 51.67
N ASN A 68 -28.83 -117.24 52.22
CA ASN A 68 -28.25 -116.14 51.47
C ASN A 68 -29.26 -115.58 50.44
N ASN A 69 -30.50 -115.39 50.90
CA ASN A 69 -31.62 -114.92 50.09
C ASN A 69 -32.26 -113.71 50.78
N LEU A 70 -31.45 -112.75 51.23
CA LEU A 70 -31.92 -111.57 51.96
C LEU A 70 -32.09 -110.39 50.99
N SER A 71 -33.25 -110.28 50.34
CA SER A 71 -33.65 -109.19 49.43
C SER A 71 -34.95 -108.54 49.92
N ILE A 72 -35.34 -107.38 49.39
CA ILE A 72 -36.63 -106.76 49.78
C ILE A 72 -37.80 -107.68 49.42
N ASN A 73 -37.75 -108.39 48.28
CA ASN A 73 -38.80 -109.32 47.87
C ASN A 73 -38.86 -110.56 48.76
N SER A 74 -37.72 -111.07 49.23
CA SER A 74 -37.73 -112.19 50.17
C SER A 74 -38.19 -111.75 51.56
N VAL A 75 -37.88 -110.52 51.98
CA VAL A 75 -38.44 -109.89 53.20
C VAL A 75 -39.95 -109.69 53.06
N LYS A 76 -40.43 -109.16 51.94
CA LYS A 76 -41.86 -109.02 51.63
C LYS A 76 -42.56 -110.38 51.58
N SER A 77 -41.92 -111.39 51.00
CA SER A 77 -42.45 -112.76 50.91
C SER A 77 -42.34 -113.55 52.21
N ALA A 78 -41.50 -113.18 53.17
CA ALA A 78 -41.45 -113.84 54.47
C ALA A 78 -42.35 -113.13 55.48
N PHE A 79 -42.43 -111.80 55.38
CA PHE A 79 -42.95 -110.95 56.44
C PHE A 79 -44.10 -110.04 56.00
N GLY A 80 -44.50 -110.05 54.72
CA GLY A 80 -45.57 -109.19 54.20
C GLY A 80 -45.21 -107.70 54.11
N VAL A 81 -44.05 -107.27 54.62
CA VAL A 81 -43.64 -105.87 54.66
C VAL A 81 -42.90 -105.49 53.38
N ASP A 82 -43.46 -104.56 52.61
CA ASP A 82 -42.75 -103.91 51.52
C ASP A 82 -41.91 -102.74 52.06
N LEU A 83 -40.58 -102.91 52.06
CA LEU A 83 -39.66 -101.90 52.57
C LEU A 83 -39.65 -100.61 51.74
N ILE A 84 -40.11 -100.65 50.48
CA ILE A 84 -40.21 -99.45 49.63
C ILE A 84 -41.42 -98.61 50.02
N ASP A 85 -42.59 -99.23 50.19
CA ASP A 85 -43.80 -98.54 50.67
C ASP A 85 -43.61 -97.98 52.08
N LEU A 86 -42.89 -98.69 52.94
CA LEU A 86 -42.59 -98.25 54.31
C LEU A 86 -41.74 -96.97 54.36
N LEU A 87 -40.94 -96.73 53.31
CA LEU A 87 -40.18 -95.50 53.14
C LEU A 87 -41.01 -94.37 52.52
N GLY A 88 -42.31 -94.58 52.27
CA GLY A 88 -43.19 -93.61 51.61
C GLY A 88 -42.89 -93.45 50.12
N LEU A 89 -42.22 -94.44 49.52
CA LEU A 89 -41.92 -94.51 48.09
C LEU A 89 -42.93 -95.44 47.41
N ASP A 90 -43.14 -95.25 46.10
CA ASP A 90 -44.06 -96.09 45.34
C ASP A 90 -43.46 -97.48 45.05
N SER A 91 -43.86 -98.51 45.80
CA SER A 91 -43.40 -99.88 45.58
C SER A 91 -43.82 -100.48 44.24
N GLN A 92 -44.75 -99.86 43.51
CA GLN A 92 -45.16 -100.32 42.17
C GLN A 92 -44.29 -99.72 41.07
N ASN A 93 -43.44 -98.75 41.40
CA ASN A 93 -42.49 -98.19 40.44
C ASN A 93 -41.43 -99.25 40.08
N GLN A 94 -41.31 -99.51 38.77
CA GLN A 94 -40.39 -100.49 38.18
C GLN A 94 -38.92 -100.13 38.44
N GLU A 95 -38.60 -98.86 38.73
CA GLU A 95 -37.25 -98.41 39.06
C GLU A 95 -36.68 -99.08 40.31
N PHE A 96 -37.55 -99.55 41.22
CA PHE A 96 -37.12 -100.26 42.42
C PHE A 96 -36.99 -101.77 42.20
N ASP A 97 -37.31 -102.33 41.03
CA ASP A 97 -37.37 -103.79 40.83
C ASP A 97 -36.00 -104.49 40.98
N GLU A 98 -34.92 -103.84 40.53
CA GLU A 98 -33.57 -104.36 40.76
C GLU A 98 -33.23 -104.35 42.26
N LEU A 99 -33.56 -103.26 42.97
CA LEU A 99 -33.38 -103.15 44.42
C LEU A 99 -34.24 -104.17 45.18
N LYS A 100 -35.41 -104.49 44.65
CA LYS A 100 -36.31 -105.47 45.27
C LYS A 100 -35.73 -106.87 45.26
N ASN A 101 -34.98 -107.22 44.22
CA ASN A 101 -34.45 -108.55 43.99
C ASN A 101 -33.00 -108.74 44.44
N VAL A 102 -32.24 -107.66 44.62
CA VAL A 102 -30.83 -107.77 45.00
C VAL A 102 -30.68 -108.28 46.44
N ASN A 103 -29.75 -109.22 46.62
CA ASN A 103 -29.39 -109.69 47.95
C ASN A 103 -28.55 -108.62 48.68
N PHE A 104 -28.92 -108.25 49.91
CA PHE A 104 -28.23 -107.29 50.74
C PHE A 104 -26.79 -107.67 51.10
N ALA A 105 -26.42 -108.95 51.00
CA ALA A 105 -25.04 -109.40 51.14
C ALA A 105 -24.16 -109.07 49.92
N ASP A 106 -24.75 -108.86 48.74
CA ASP A 106 -24.04 -108.42 47.53
C ASP A 106 -23.88 -106.90 47.55
N GLN A 107 -22.77 -106.42 48.11
CA GLN A 107 -22.48 -105.00 48.18
C GLN A 107 -22.35 -104.32 46.80
N ASN A 108 -21.89 -105.04 45.79
CA ASN A 108 -21.72 -104.48 44.44
C ASN A 108 -23.06 -104.41 43.71
N GLY A 109 -23.86 -105.48 43.80
CA GLY A 109 -25.24 -105.50 43.30
C GLY A 109 -26.10 -104.45 43.99
N LEU A 110 -26.03 -104.35 45.32
CA LEU A 110 -26.79 -103.36 46.09
C LEU A 110 -26.39 -101.94 45.71
N LYS A 111 -25.09 -101.69 45.50
CA LYS A 111 -24.59 -100.39 45.02
C LYS A 111 -25.09 -100.08 43.61
N ALA A 112 -25.13 -101.05 42.71
CA ALA A 112 -25.65 -100.88 41.34
C ALA A 112 -27.16 -100.59 41.33
N ALA A 113 -27.93 -101.41 42.06
CA ALA A 113 -29.37 -101.27 42.19
C ALA A 113 -29.78 -99.95 42.86
N LEU A 114 -29.12 -99.56 43.96
CA LEU A 114 -29.31 -98.24 44.58
C LEU A 114 -28.87 -97.11 43.66
N GLY A 115 -27.79 -97.32 42.92
CA GLY A 115 -27.22 -96.33 42.01
C GLY A 115 -28.13 -95.98 40.84
N GLY A 116 -28.94 -96.93 40.34
CA GLY A 116 -29.87 -96.73 39.23
C GLY A 116 -31.15 -95.94 39.56
N ILE A 117 -31.44 -95.72 40.84
CA ILE A 117 -32.66 -95.04 41.28
C ILE A 117 -32.58 -93.55 40.96
N LYS A 118 -33.61 -93.01 40.29
CA LYS A 118 -33.69 -91.58 39.96
C LYS A 118 -33.91 -90.74 41.22
N LEU A 119 -33.27 -89.56 41.27
CA LEU A 119 -33.42 -88.62 42.39
C LEU A 119 -34.85 -88.09 42.53
N SER A 120 -35.57 -87.92 41.41
CA SER A 120 -36.99 -87.54 41.39
C SER A 120 -37.88 -88.56 42.10
N SER A 121 -37.53 -89.85 42.01
CA SER A 121 -38.25 -90.96 42.64
C SER A 121 -37.98 -91.04 44.14
N LEU A 122 -36.87 -90.46 44.60
CA LEU A 122 -36.53 -90.29 46.02
C LEU A 122 -37.04 -88.98 46.63
N ALA A 123 -37.65 -88.10 45.84
CA ALA A 123 -38.16 -86.80 46.31
C ALA A 123 -39.09 -86.89 47.54
N PRO A 124 -39.99 -87.89 47.68
CA PRO A 124 -40.83 -88.02 48.87
C PRO A 124 -40.05 -88.16 50.19
N LEU A 125 -38.83 -88.71 50.14
CA LEU A 125 -37.94 -88.83 51.31
C LEU A 125 -37.27 -87.51 51.71
N LEU A 126 -37.30 -86.52 50.83
CA LEU A 126 -36.63 -85.23 50.98
C LEU A 126 -37.62 -84.12 51.38
N ASN A 127 -38.79 -84.52 51.91
CA ASN A 127 -39.94 -83.66 52.20
C ASN A 127 -39.56 -82.30 52.81
N GLY A 128 -39.75 -81.22 52.05
CA GLY A 128 -39.47 -79.83 52.44
C GLY A 128 -38.00 -79.41 52.45
N ALA A 129 -37.05 -80.32 52.20
CA ALA A 129 -35.62 -80.01 52.16
C ALA A 129 -35.13 -79.55 50.77
N ILE A 130 -35.91 -79.79 49.72
CA ILE A 130 -35.60 -79.44 48.33
C ILE A 130 -36.83 -78.76 47.71
N ASN A 131 -36.61 -77.72 46.91
CA ASN A 131 -37.67 -76.98 46.20
C ASN A 131 -38.35 -77.87 45.14
N ASP A 132 -39.68 -77.78 45.02
CA ASP A 132 -40.48 -78.50 44.03
C ASP A 132 -40.05 -78.23 42.58
N GLU A 133 -39.49 -77.05 42.29
CA GLU A 133 -38.92 -76.73 40.97
C GLU A 133 -37.72 -77.62 40.64
N ILE A 134 -36.89 -77.98 41.62
CA ILE A 134 -35.75 -78.90 41.45
C ILE A 134 -36.25 -80.31 41.15
N VAL A 135 -37.29 -80.75 41.87
CA VAL A 135 -37.93 -82.06 41.63
C VAL A 135 -38.56 -82.11 40.24
N THR A 136 -39.16 -81.00 39.80
CA THR A 136 -39.76 -80.86 38.46
C THR A 136 -38.69 -80.89 37.38
N ALA A 137 -37.57 -80.19 37.56
CA ALA A 137 -36.42 -80.25 36.66
C ALA A 137 -35.90 -81.68 36.48
N TRP A 138 -35.73 -82.43 37.58
CA TRP A 138 -35.30 -83.84 37.52
C TRP A 138 -36.28 -84.74 36.77
N LYS A 139 -37.60 -84.51 36.91
CA LYS A 139 -38.63 -85.29 36.21
C LYS A 139 -38.65 -85.01 34.71
N ASN A 140 -38.41 -83.76 34.32
CA ASN A 140 -38.51 -83.31 32.94
C ASN A 140 -37.19 -83.48 32.14
N SER A 141 -36.09 -83.84 32.81
CA SER A 141 -34.82 -84.13 32.15
C SER A 141 -34.94 -85.33 31.20
N SER A 142 -34.36 -85.20 30.00
CA SER A 142 -34.24 -86.31 29.03
C SER A 142 -33.38 -87.46 29.56
N GLU A 143 -32.42 -87.14 30.44
CA GLU A 143 -31.66 -88.10 31.23
C GLU A 143 -31.79 -87.75 32.72
N PRO A 144 -32.78 -88.31 33.44
CA PRO A 144 -32.98 -88.01 34.84
C PRO A 144 -31.75 -88.36 35.70
N PRO A 145 -31.35 -87.51 36.65
CA PRO A 145 -30.21 -87.80 37.51
C PRO A 145 -30.53 -88.94 38.46
N THR A 146 -29.54 -89.80 38.68
CA THR A 146 -29.64 -90.97 39.56
C THR A 146 -28.87 -90.77 40.86
N LEU A 147 -29.10 -91.65 41.84
CA LEU A 147 -28.30 -91.68 43.06
C LEU A 147 -26.80 -91.91 42.75
N ASN A 148 -26.48 -92.69 41.71
CA ASN A 148 -25.11 -92.87 41.27
C ASN A 148 -24.48 -91.53 40.84
N ASP A 149 -25.18 -90.73 40.04
CA ASP A 149 -24.71 -89.40 39.61
C ASP A 149 -24.41 -88.47 40.79
N LEU A 150 -25.24 -88.51 41.84
CA LEU A 150 -25.00 -87.76 43.08
C LEU A 150 -23.77 -88.27 43.84
N THR A 151 -23.58 -89.59 43.91
CA THR A 151 -22.43 -90.19 44.62
C THR A 151 -21.11 -90.08 43.86
N SER A 152 -21.15 -90.03 42.53
CA SER A 152 -19.99 -89.81 41.66
C SER A 152 -19.67 -88.33 41.44
N PHE A 153 -20.43 -87.41 42.08
CA PHE A 153 -20.30 -85.96 41.92
C PHE A 153 -20.49 -85.49 40.45
N ASN A 154 -21.34 -86.16 39.68
CA ASN A 154 -21.74 -85.71 38.34
C ASN A 154 -22.74 -84.54 38.43
N MET A 155 -22.24 -83.38 38.86
CA MET A 155 -23.07 -82.23 39.20
C MET A 155 -23.73 -81.57 37.99
N THR A 156 -23.18 -81.75 36.78
CA THR A 156 -23.81 -81.35 35.51
C THR A 156 -25.18 -82.01 35.35
N LYS A 157 -25.29 -83.31 35.67
CA LYS A 157 -26.55 -84.05 35.56
C LYS A 157 -27.48 -83.81 36.75
N VAL A 158 -26.93 -83.72 37.96
CA VAL A 158 -27.72 -83.45 39.19
C VAL A 158 -28.36 -82.06 39.17
N LEU A 159 -27.71 -81.05 38.59
CA LEU A 159 -28.24 -79.69 38.47
C LEU A 159 -28.84 -79.39 37.09
N GLY A 160 -28.90 -80.36 36.18
CA GLY A 160 -29.51 -80.19 34.87
C GLY A 160 -30.99 -79.82 35.00
N GLY A 161 -31.40 -78.74 34.37
CA GLY A 161 -32.74 -78.15 34.46
C GLY A 161 -32.96 -77.29 35.73
N VAL A 162 -32.02 -77.27 36.68
CA VAL A 162 -32.17 -76.53 37.93
C VAL A 162 -31.66 -75.10 37.76
N THR A 163 -32.52 -74.12 37.99
CA THR A 163 -32.14 -72.70 37.92
C THR A 163 -31.64 -72.18 39.27
N LEU A 164 -30.92 -71.05 39.27
CA LEU A 164 -30.52 -70.40 40.53
C LEU A 164 -31.75 -69.93 41.34
N LYS A 165 -32.83 -69.52 40.68
CA LYS A 165 -34.12 -69.19 41.32
C LYS A 165 -34.68 -70.36 42.13
N ALA A 166 -34.60 -71.57 41.59
CA ALA A 166 -35.07 -72.78 42.27
C ALA A 166 -34.28 -73.06 43.57
N VAL A 167 -32.99 -72.69 43.60
CA VAL A 167 -32.12 -72.83 44.79
C VAL A 167 -32.25 -71.64 45.74
N VAL A 168 -32.45 -70.43 45.21
CA VAL A 168 -32.54 -69.17 45.96
C VAL A 168 -33.85 -68.44 45.59
N PRO A 169 -34.99 -68.81 46.21
CA PRO A 169 -36.30 -68.27 45.81
C PRO A 169 -36.46 -66.76 45.99
N GLN A 170 -35.60 -66.11 46.79
CA GLN A 170 -35.65 -64.67 47.09
C GLN A 170 -34.98 -63.78 46.02
N ILE A 171 -34.28 -64.36 45.04
CA ILE A 171 -33.66 -63.57 43.96
C ILE A 171 -34.75 -62.92 43.09
N LYS A 172 -34.54 -61.67 42.65
CA LYS A 172 -35.49 -60.97 41.77
C LYS A 172 -35.59 -61.67 40.42
N THR A 173 -36.69 -61.43 39.73
CA THR A 173 -36.99 -62.01 38.41
C THR A 173 -36.87 -60.98 37.27
N THR A 174 -36.32 -59.81 37.55
CA THR A 174 -36.18 -58.70 36.59
C THR A 174 -34.76 -58.15 36.58
N GLY A 175 -34.39 -57.49 35.48
CA GLY A 175 -33.04 -56.96 35.24
C GLY A 175 -31.97 -58.05 35.28
N ILE A 176 -30.72 -57.64 35.55
CA ILE A 176 -29.57 -58.56 35.59
C ILE A 176 -29.73 -59.69 36.61
N GLU A 177 -30.40 -59.43 37.74
CA GLU A 177 -30.68 -60.46 38.75
C GLU A 177 -31.65 -61.52 38.19
N GLY A 178 -32.65 -61.12 37.42
CA GLY A 178 -33.59 -62.04 36.75
C GLY A 178 -32.92 -62.92 35.70
N ILE A 179 -32.00 -62.34 34.91
CA ILE A 179 -31.24 -63.09 33.89
C ILE A 179 -30.38 -64.15 34.57
N ILE A 180 -29.59 -63.77 35.57
CA ILE A 180 -28.76 -64.70 36.35
C ILE A 180 -29.62 -65.76 37.05
N ALA A 181 -30.78 -65.38 37.59
CA ALA A 181 -31.69 -66.28 38.28
C ALA A 181 -32.25 -67.39 37.39
N SER A 182 -32.43 -67.12 36.09
CA SER A 182 -32.98 -68.07 35.11
C SER A 182 -31.96 -69.05 34.53
N LYS A 183 -30.66 -68.82 34.74
CA LYS A 183 -29.59 -69.68 34.22
C LYS A 183 -29.66 -71.09 34.79
N ASP A 184 -29.48 -72.08 33.90
CA ASP A 184 -29.40 -73.50 34.23
C ASP A 184 -28.05 -73.82 34.88
N LEU A 185 -28.10 -74.28 36.14
CA LEU A 185 -26.91 -74.59 36.94
C LEU A 185 -26.16 -75.84 36.46
N GLY A 186 -26.83 -76.79 35.83
CA GLY A 186 -26.19 -77.97 35.23
C GLY A 186 -25.31 -77.58 34.04
N THR A 187 -25.83 -76.69 33.21
CA THR A 187 -25.15 -76.10 32.04
C THR A 187 -24.02 -75.18 32.48
N PHE A 188 -24.22 -74.39 33.55
CA PHE A 188 -23.15 -73.62 34.18
C PHE A 188 -21.98 -74.51 34.61
N VAL A 189 -22.26 -75.60 35.34
CA VAL A 189 -21.23 -76.56 35.77
C VAL A 189 -20.58 -77.26 34.58
N ALA A 190 -21.34 -77.61 33.54
CA ALA A 190 -20.79 -78.18 32.32
C ALA A 190 -19.80 -77.22 31.64
N SER A 191 -20.18 -75.95 31.53
CA SER A 191 -19.33 -74.87 31.00
C SER A 191 -18.04 -74.75 31.80
N LEU A 192 -18.11 -74.67 33.14
CA LEU A 192 -16.94 -74.62 34.01
C LEU A 192 -16.01 -75.84 33.85
N ASN A 193 -16.59 -77.04 33.78
CA ASN A 193 -15.81 -78.28 33.59
C ASN A 193 -15.09 -78.32 32.23
N SER A 194 -15.62 -77.63 31.22
CA SER A 194 -15.00 -77.49 29.90
C SER A 194 -14.00 -76.32 29.80
N GLY A 195 -13.76 -75.60 30.90
CA GLY A 195 -12.87 -74.43 30.94
C GLY A 195 -13.54 -73.10 30.52
N GLY A 196 -14.87 -73.06 30.48
CA GLY A 196 -15.64 -71.87 30.15
C GLY A 196 -15.54 -70.76 31.22
N ASN A 197 -15.78 -69.52 30.80
CA ASN A 197 -15.77 -68.36 31.69
C ASN A 197 -17.09 -68.28 32.47
N ALA A 198 -16.98 -68.39 33.80
CA ALA A 198 -18.12 -68.33 34.71
C ALA A 198 -18.95 -67.03 34.56
N VAL A 199 -18.24 -65.91 34.35
CA VAL A 199 -18.85 -64.59 34.26
C VAL A 199 -19.58 -64.42 32.93
N SER A 200 -18.95 -64.80 31.82
CA SER A 200 -19.59 -64.75 30.49
C SER A 200 -20.88 -65.59 30.48
N PHE A 201 -20.86 -66.81 31.04
CA PHE A 201 -22.08 -67.63 31.14
C PHE A 201 -23.20 -66.99 31.96
N LEU A 202 -22.87 -66.37 33.10
CA LEU A 202 -23.88 -65.76 33.97
C LEU A 202 -24.48 -64.49 33.35
N LEU A 203 -23.67 -63.74 32.58
CA LEU A 203 -24.06 -62.48 31.96
C LEU A 203 -24.57 -62.63 30.52
N ASP A 204 -24.53 -63.83 29.96
CA ASP A 204 -25.05 -64.13 28.63
C ASP A 204 -26.54 -63.71 28.51
N GLY A 205 -26.85 -62.89 27.51
CA GLY A 205 -28.17 -62.28 27.30
C GLY A 205 -28.47 -61.06 28.16
N ALA A 206 -27.58 -60.62 29.06
CA ALA A 206 -27.72 -59.37 29.80
C ALA A 206 -27.11 -58.19 29.03
N ARG A 207 -27.77 -57.05 29.05
CA ARG A 207 -27.30 -55.79 28.45
C ARG A 207 -26.96 -54.76 29.52
N ILE A 208 -26.22 -53.70 29.18
CA ILE A 208 -25.89 -52.63 30.14
C ILE A 208 -27.18 -51.97 30.68
N GLY A 209 -28.24 -51.86 29.88
CA GLY A 209 -29.53 -51.34 30.32
C GLY A 209 -30.09 -52.10 31.54
N ASP A 210 -29.89 -53.42 31.58
CA ASP A 210 -30.28 -54.27 32.72
C ASP A 210 -29.47 -53.97 33.99
N VAL A 211 -28.22 -53.52 33.84
CA VAL A 211 -27.34 -53.05 34.94
C VAL A 211 -27.76 -51.66 35.41
N MET A 212 -28.18 -50.81 34.48
CA MET A 212 -28.71 -49.47 34.76
C MET A 212 -30.10 -49.49 35.40
N ASN A 213 -30.67 -50.67 35.63
CA ASN A 213 -32.01 -50.89 36.18
C ASN A 213 -33.11 -50.32 35.27
N PHE A 214 -32.86 -50.30 33.96
CA PHE A 214 -33.89 -50.14 32.96
C PHE A 214 -34.56 -51.48 32.67
N THR A 215 -35.77 -51.42 32.15
CA THR A 215 -36.49 -52.59 31.67
C THR A 215 -36.68 -52.43 30.17
N TYR A 216 -36.33 -53.45 29.40
CA TYR A 216 -36.58 -53.45 27.97
C TYR A 216 -38.02 -53.93 27.70
N ASP A 217 -38.85 -53.10 27.06
CA ASP A 217 -40.21 -53.46 26.65
C ASP A 217 -40.20 -53.98 25.21
N GLU A 218 -40.33 -55.29 25.07
CA GLU A 218 -40.35 -55.97 23.77
C GLU A 218 -41.51 -55.51 22.86
N ASN A 219 -42.58 -54.93 23.41
CA ASN A 219 -43.72 -54.49 22.60
C ASN A 219 -43.48 -53.13 21.92
N SER A 220 -42.75 -52.24 22.60
CA SER A 220 -42.43 -50.89 22.11
C SER A 220 -41.01 -50.78 21.56
N ASP A 221 -40.22 -51.84 21.65
CA ASP A 221 -38.81 -51.90 21.23
C ASP A 221 -37.97 -50.78 21.88
N ALA A 222 -38.18 -50.57 23.18
CA ALA A 222 -37.60 -49.44 23.91
C ALA A 222 -37.19 -49.78 25.34
N TRP A 223 -36.15 -49.11 25.83
CA TRP A 223 -35.78 -49.11 27.24
C TRP A 223 -36.68 -48.15 28.03
N VAL A 224 -37.20 -48.61 29.16
CA VAL A 224 -37.95 -47.79 30.11
C VAL A 224 -37.25 -47.72 31.46
N ASN A 225 -37.31 -46.55 32.09
CA ASN A 225 -36.88 -46.32 33.47
C ASN A 225 -38.12 -46.13 34.35
N GLY A 226 -38.61 -47.21 34.95
CA GLY A 226 -39.93 -47.23 35.58
C GLY A 226 -41.03 -47.18 34.51
N ASP A 227 -41.88 -46.15 34.55
CA ASP A 227 -42.97 -45.95 33.58
C ASP A 227 -42.62 -45.01 32.42
N ALA A 228 -41.42 -44.41 32.44
CA ALA A 228 -40.99 -43.43 31.45
C ALA A 228 -40.03 -44.06 30.42
N PRO A 229 -40.23 -43.84 29.11
CA PRO A 229 -39.26 -44.26 28.10
C PRO A 229 -37.95 -43.47 28.26
N VAL A 230 -36.83 -44.16 28.06
CA VAL A 230 -35.52 -43.53 27.95
C VAL A 230 -35.45 -42.89 26.56
N THR A 231 -35.23 -41.58 26.51
CA THR A 231 -35.26 -40.81 25.25
C THR A 231 -33.89 -40.30 24.80
N ASP A 232 -32.87 -40.40 25.66
CA ASP A 232 -31.50 -39.99 25.31
C ASP A 232 -30.84 -41.07 24.44
N ASN A 233 -30.53 -40.73 23.19
CA ASN A 233 -29.96 -41.66 22.22
C ASN A 233 -28.62 -42.27 22.67
N LEU A 234 -27.75 -41.50 23.33
CA LEU A 234 -26.48 -42.05 23.84
C LEU A 234 -26.73 -43.06 24.94
N VAL A 235 -27.69 -42.78 25.83
CA VAL A 235 -28.08 -43.72 26.88
C VAL A 235 -28.71 -44.98 26.29
N LEU A 236 -29.56 -44.87 25.27
CA LEU A 236 -30.16 -46.02 24.58
C LEU A 236 -29.09 -46.91 23.93
N ILE A 237 -28.15 -46.31 23.20
CA ILE A 237 -27.05 -47.03 22.55
C ILE A 237 -26.15 -47.74 23.57
N VAL A 238 -25.85 -47.08 24.69
CA VAL A 238 -25.12 -47.73 25.80
C VAL A 238 -25.95 -48.87 26.39
N ALA A 239 -27.25 -48.65 26.59
CA ALA A 239 -28.14 -49.63 27.22
C ALA A 239 -28.25 -50.92 26.40
N ASP A 240 -28.18 -50.85 25.06
CA ASP A 240 -28.25 -52.02 24.17
C ASP A 240 -26.99 -52.87 24.09
N VAL A 241 -25.87 -52.43 24.67
CA VAL A 241 -24.62 -53.20 24.67
C VAL A 241 -24.79 -54.48 25.47
N GLU A 242 -24.58 -55.64 24.85
CA GLU A 242 -24.53 -56.93 25.53
C GLU A 242 -23.29 -57.04 26.43
N LEU A 243 -23.46 -57.53 27.66
CA LEU A 243 -22.37 -57.72 28.61
C LEU A 243 -21.43 -58.85 28.18
N SER A 244 -21.92 -59.83 27.43
CA SER A 244 -21.13 -60.89 26.79
C SER A 244 -20.02 -60.30 25.92
N ASP A 245 -20.36 -59.32 25.06
CA ASP A 245 -19.40 -58.63 24.20
C ASP A 245 -18.28 -57.94 25.00
N ILE A 246 -18.60 -57.40 26.17
CA ILE A 246 -17.60 -56.78 27.06
C ILE A 246 -16.69 -57.85 27.66
N THR A 247 -17.26 -58.95 28.16
CA THR A 247 -16.51 -59.99 28.87
C THR A 247 -15.65 -60.85 27.95
N ASP A 248 -16.06 -61.03 26.71
CA ASP A 248 -15.36 -61.84 25.71
C ASP A 248 -14.44 -61.00 24.79
N GLY A 249 -14.34 -59.69 25.07
CA GLY A 249 -13.45 -58.75 24.38
C GLY A 249 -13.92 -58.33 22.99
N GLY A 250 -15.17 -58.60 22.64
CA GLY A 250 -15.82 -58.15 21.40
C GLY A 250 -16.29 -56.69 21.43
N PHE A 251 -16.37 -56.08 22.62
CA PHE A 251 -16.81 -54.70 22.79
C PHE A 251 -15.92 -53.70 22.05
N SER A 252 -16.56 -52.85 21.25
CA SER A 252 -15.91 -51.81 20.47
C SER A 252 -16.74 -50.54 20.52
N VAL A 253 -16.13 -49.47 21.03
CA VAL A 253 -16.73 -48.12 21.04
C VAL A 253 -17.06 -47.66 19.61
N ASN A 254 -16.26 -48.05 18.61
CA ASN A 254 -16.56 -47.72 17.21
C ASN A 254 -17.82 -48.42 16.69
N THR A 255 -18.08 -49.65 17.13
CA THR A 255 -19.31 -50.37 16.75
C THR A 255 -20.51 -49.71 17.41
N MET A 256 -20.37 -49.35 18.69
CA MET A 256 -21.40 -48.66 19.46
C MET A 256 -21.78 -47.29 18.84
N LEU A 257 -20.80 -46.50 18.42
CA LEU A 257 -21.01 -45.14 17.91
C LEU A 257 -21.24 -45.06 16.39
N LYS A 258 -21.42 -46.19 15.70
CA LYS A 258 -21.42 -46.28 14.23
C LYS A 258 -22.39 -45.31 13.55
N ASP A 259 -23.57 -45.17 14.13
CA ASP A 259 -24.67 -44.36 13.58
C ASP A 259 -24.86 -43.03 14.33
N VAL A 260 -24.02 -42.74 15.33
CA VAL A 260 -24.06 -41.49 16.11
C VAL A 260 -23.33 -40.38 15.40
N LYS A 261 -23.97 -39.21 15.33
CA LYS A 261 -23.35 -37.96 14.89
C LYS A 261 -23.03 -37.05 16.08
N VAL A 262 -22.03 -36.19 15.92
CA VAL A 262 -21.59 -35.25 16.97
C VAL A 262 -22.71 -34.30 17.39
N GLY A 263 -23.61 -33.92 16.47
CA GLY A 263 -24.77 -33.09 16.81
C GLY A 263 -25.69 -33.75 17.85
N GLU A 264 -25.92 -35.06 17.75
CA GLU A 264 -26.71 -35.80 18.75
C GLU A 264 -25.98 -35.82 20.09
N MET A 265 -24.64 -35.91 20.09
CA MET A 265 -23.83 -35.81 21.32
C MET A 265 -23.84 -34.40 21.92
N MET A 266 -24.10 -33.37 21.11
CA MET A 266 -24.26 -31.99 21.55
C MET A 266 -25.69 -31.70 22.07
N GLY A 267 -26.61 -32.66 21.94
CA GLY A 267 -28.01 -32.51 22.34
C GLY A 267 -28.93 -31.95 21.26
N TYR A 268 -28.48 -31.93 20.01
CA TYR A 268 -29.30 -31.49 18.88
C TYR A 268 -30.17 -32.62 18.34
N ASP A 269 -31.38 -32.27 17.93
CA ASP A 269 -32.32 -33.18 17.29
C ASP A 269 -32.09 -33.18 15.77
N PHE A 270 -31.79 -34.34 15.20
CA PHE A 270 -31.69 -34.52 13.75
C PHE A 270 -33.02 -35.03 13.18
N ASP A 271 -33.63 -34.26 12.28
CA ASP A 271 -34.81 -34.69 11.54
C ASP A 271 -34.37 -35.43 10.26
N GLU A 272 -34.53 -36.75 10.24
CA GLU A 272 -34.17 -37.57 9.09
C GLU A 272 -34.98 -37.25 7.82
N GLN A 273 -36.22 -36.74 7.94
CA GLN A 273 -37.05 -36.45 6.77
C GLN A 273 -36.60 -35.17 6.08
N THR A 274 -36.27 -34.14 6.85
CA THR A 274 -35.83 -32.85 6.30
C THR A 274 -34.31 -32.73 6.18
N GLN A 275 -33.54 -33.66 6.76
CA GLN A 275 -32.08 -33.64 6.87
C GLN A 275 -31.56 -32.37 7.58
N LYS A 276 -32.31 -31.89 8.59
CA LYS A 276 -32.02 -30.66 9.33
C LYS A 276 -31.76 -30.93 10.80
N TRP A 277 -30.98 -30.04 11.41
CA TRP A 277 -30.68 -30.07 12.84
C TRP A 277 -31.48 -29.00 13.58
N PHE A 278 -31.92 -29.33 14.79
CA PHE A 278 -32.66 -28.44 15.66
C PHE A 278 -32.03 -28.40 17.06
N ASP A 279 -31.95 -27.21 17.64
CA ASP A 279 -31.61 -26.98 19.04
C ASP A 279 -32.85 -26.44 19.74
N GLU A 280 -33.41 -27.20 20.68
CA GLU A 280 -34.65 -26.86 21.41
C GLU A 280 -35.77 -26.31 20.49
N GLN A 281 -36.03 -26.99 19.36
CA GLN A 281 -36.99 -26.65 18.29
C GLN A 281 -36.60 -25.52 17.31
N LYS A 282 -35.44 -24.87 17.48
CA LYS A 282 -34.93 -23.88 16.52
C LYS A 282 -34.03 -24.55 15.49
N GLU A 283 -34.33 -24.38 14.20
CA GLU A 283 -33.46 -24.87 13.12
C GLU A 283 -32.07 -24.23 13.24
N ILE A 284 -31.04 -25.08 13.21
CA ILE A 284 -29.64 -24.65 13.14
C ILE A 284 -29.35 -24.25 11.69
N THR A 285 -29.05 -22.98 11.48
CA THR A 285 -28.72 -22.43 10.14
C THR A 285 -27.26 -22.00 10.01
N ASP A 286 -26.52 -21.97 11.12
CA ASP A 286 -25.08 -21.70 11.12
C ASP A 286 -24.33 -22.87 10.47
N LYS A 287 -23.61 -22.59 9.37
CA LYS A 287 -22.94 -23.64 8.59
C LYS A 287 -21.81 -24.31 9.35
N VAL A 288 -21.11 -23.61 10.25
CA VAL A 288 -20.04 -24.19 11.07
C VAL A 288 -20.65 -25.17 12.07
N GLN A 289 -21.73 -24.77 12.75
CA GLN A 289 -22.45 -25.65 13.66
C GLN A 289 -23.01 -26.87 12.93
N LEU A 290 -23.60 -26.69 11.74
CA LEU A 290 -24.08 -27.80 10.91
C LEU A 290 -22.95 -28.74 10.46
N ALA A 291 -21.79 -28.20 10.08
CA ALA A 291 -20.64 -29.00 9.69
C ALA A 291 -20.13 -29.85 10.86
N ILE A 292 -20.04 -29.28 12.07
CA ILE A 292 -19.68 -30.00 13.29
C ILE A 292 -20.74 -31.07 13.60
N ALA A 293 -22.02 -30.70 13.60
CA ALA A 293 -23.12 -31.59 13.95
C ALA A 293 -23.17 -32.84 13.05
N ASN A 294 -22.82 -32.70 11.77
CA ASN A 294 -22.81 -33.79 10.80
C ASN A 294 -21.59 -34.74 10.87
N ILE A 295 -20.57 -34.43 11.68
CA ILE A 295 -19.44 -35.34 11.89
C ILE A 295 -19.95 -36.64 12.51
N LYS A 296 -19.51 -37.79 11.99
CA LYS A 296 -19.83 -39.08 12.62
C LYS A 296 -18.93 -39.27 13.84
N ALA A 297 -19.50 -39.67 14.97
CA ALA A 297 -18.75 -39.86 16.22
C ALA A 297 -17.61 -40.88 16.07
N THR A 298 -17.78 -41.90 15.22
CA THR A 298 -16.72 -42.86 14.86
C THR A 298 -15.45 -42.20 14.31
N GLN A 299 -15.57 -41.08 13.59
CA GLN A 299 -14.41 -40.37 13.04
C GLN A 299 -13.52 -39.78 14.13
N LEU A 300 -14.11 -39.46 15.29
CA LEU A 300 -13.37 -38.94 16.45
C LEU A 300 -12.61 -40.04 17.19
N THR A 301 -13.08 -41.28 17.12
CA THR A 301 -12.54 -42.41 17.87
C THR A 301 -11.61 -43.30 17.05
N ASP A 302 -11.79 -43.37 15.73
CA ASP A 302 -10.94 -44.16 14.83
C ASP A 302 -9.77 -43.37 14.21
N GLY A 303 -9.70 -42.06 14.47
CA GLY A 303 -8.66 -41.16 13.96
C GLY A 303 -8.84 -40.76 12.50
N SER A 304 -9.98 -41.05 11.86
CA SER A 304 -10.30 -40.64 10.50
C SER A 304 -10.81 -39.20 10.39
N PHE A 305 -11.08 -38.53 11.51
CA PHE A 305 -11.38 -37.11 11.52
C PHE A 305 -10.26 -36.31 10.88
N SER A 306 -10.62 -35.46 9.92
CA SER A 306 -9.72 -34.49 9.31
C SER A 306 -10.37 -33.12 9.33
N LEU A 307 -9.56 -32.08 9.49
CA LEU A 307 -10.05 -30.71 9.42
C LEU A 307 -10.69 -30.42 8.05
N ASN A 308 -10.18 -31.04 6.99
CA ASN A 308 -10.75 -30.96 5.64
C ASN A 308 -12.19 -31.50 5.57
N THR A 309 -12.54 -32.52 6.36
CA THR A 309 -13.92 -33.00 6.46
C THR A 309 -14.83 -31.97 7.11
N LEU A 310 -14.34 -31.26 8.13
CA LEU A 310 -15.09 -30.19 8.80
C LEU A 310 -15.26 -28.95 7.90
N THR A 311 -14.21 -28.56 7.17
CA THR A 311 -14.21 -27.32 6.39
C THR A 311 -14.71 -27.47 4.96
N ASN A 312 -15.02 -28.68 4.52
CA ASN A 312 -15.53 -28.93 3.18
C ASN A 312 -16.86 -28.17 2.96
N GLY A 313 -16.87 -27.29 1.96
CA GLY A 313 -18.02 -26.45 1.64
C GLY A 313 -18.21 -25.22 2.54
N LEU A 314 -17.34 -25.02 3.54
CA LEU A 314 -17.29 -23.79 4.32
C LEU A 314 -16.46 -22.75 3.61
N LYS A 315 -16.97 -21.53 3.57
CA LYS A 315 -16.23 -20.35 3.19
C LYS A 315 -15.74 -19.60 4.44
N THR A 316 -14.73 -18.76 4.30
CA THR A 316 -14.21 -17.96 5.41
C THR A 316 -15.28 -17.09 6.05
N GLY A 317 -16.22 -16.58 5.25
CA GLY A 317 -17.34 -15.77 5.75
C GLY A 317 -18.23 -16.52 6.74
N ASP A 318 -18.45 -17.82 6.51
CA ASP A 318 -19.22 -18.67 7.42
C ASP A 318 -18.54 -18.78 8.80
N VAL A 319 -17.21 -18.76 8.83
CA VAL A 319 -16.41 -18.82 10.08
C VAL A 319 -16.29 -17.46 10.76
N LEU A 320 -16.31 -16.37 9.99
CA LEU A 320 -16.28 -14.99 10.51
C LEU A 320 -17.64 -14.53 11.06
N GLY A 321 -18.67 -15.36 11.01
CA GLY A 321 -20.03 -15.05 11.49
C GLY A 321 -20.86 -14.24 10.50
N PHE A 322 -20.47 -14.23 9.22
CA PHE A 322 -21.32 -13.73 8.15
C PHE A 322 -22.30 -14.82 7.69
N VAL A 323 -23.46 -14.38 7.19
CA VAL A 323 -24.49 -15.24 6.63
C VAL A 323 -24.60 -14.95 5.15
N TYR A 324 -24.34 -15.96 4.32
CA TYR A 324 -24.49 -15.81 2.87
C TYR A 324 -25.97 -15.88 2.49
N ASP A 325 -26.48 -14.84 1.83
CA ASP A 325 -27.81 -14.82 1.24
C ASP A 325 -27.74 -15.31 -0.20
N GLU A 326 -28.04 -16.59 -0.42
CA GLU A 326 -28.05 -17.23 -1.74
C GLU A 326 -29.02 -16.56 -2.74
N GLY A 327 -30.10 -15.93 -2.24
CA GLY A 327 -31.08 -15.26 -3.09
C GLY A 327 -30.61 -13.91 -3.61
N ALA A 328 -29.81 -13.20 -2.81
CA ALA A 328 -29.19 -11.93 -3.16
C ALA A 328 -27.76 -12.08 -3.69
N GLY A 329 -27.14 -13.25 -3.55
CA GLY A 329 -25.74 -13.50 -3.90
C GLY A 329 -24.73 -12.70 -3.05
N THR A 330 -25.09 -12.32 -1.82
CA THR A 330 -24.29 -11.39 -1.00
C THR A 330 -24.12 -11.88 0.43
N TRP A 331 -23.01 -11.50 1.06
CA TRP A 331 -22.76 -11.73 2.48
C TRP A 331 -23.53 -10.71 3.33
N LYS A 332 -24.07 -11.17 4.46
CA LYS A 332 -24.71 -10.33 5.48
C LYS A 332 -24.01 -10.46 6.82
N THR A 333 -23.94 -9.36 7.54
CA THR A 333 -23.52 -9.31 8.95
C THR A 333 -24.53 -10.05 9.84
N GLY A 334 -24.14 -10.41 11.07
CA GLY A 334 -25.05 -11.03 12.04
C GLY A 334 -26.29 -10.19 12.40
N SER A 335 -26.30 -8.89 12.10
CA SER A 335 -27.47 -8.00 12.24
C SER A 335 -28.36 -7.95 10.99
N GLY A 336 -27.98 -8.62 9.89
CA GLY A 336 -28.72 -8.70 8.64
C GLY A 336 -28.37 -7.64 7.59
N ALA A 337 -27.45 -6.71 7.88
CA ALA A 337 -26.98 -5.72 6.90
C ALA A 337 -26.03 -6.37 5.88
N ALA A 338 -26.15 -6.01 4.60
CA ALA A 338 -25.26 -6.49 3.55
C ALA A 338 -23.82 -6.00 3.77
N VAL A 339 -22.86 -6.88 3.52
CA VAL A 339 -21.43 -6.55 3.50
C VAL A 339 -21.14 -5.94 2.13
N THR A 340 -20.82 -4.65 2.12
CA THR A 340 -20.56 -3.89 0.89
C THR A 340 -19.08 -3.68 0.61
N ASP A 341 -18.21 -3.87 1.62
CA ASP A 341 -16.76 -3.77 1.46
C ASP A 341 -16.25 -4.93 0.58
N ALA A 342 -15.75 -4.59 -0.61
CA ALA A 342 -15.39 -5.56 -1.64
C ALA A 342 -14.28 -6.52 -1.18
N LEU A 343 -13.28 -6.02 -0.45
CA LEU A 343 -12.21 -6.85 0.10
C LEU A 343 -12.76 -7.88 1.10
N THR A 344 -13.65 -7.44 2.00
CA THR A 344 -14.31 -8.31 2.98
C THR A 344 -15.17 -9.36 2.28
N VAL A 345 -15.90 -8.99 1.22
CA VAL A 345 -16.68 -9.93 0.40
C VAL A 345 -15.77 -11.00 -0.22
N LYS A 346 -14.67 -10.59 -0.86
CA LYS A 346 -13.71 -11.52 -1.48
C LYS A 346 -13.05 -12.45 -0.46
N ILE A 347 -12.65 -11.92 0.70
CA ILE A 347 -12.12 -12.73 1.81
C ILE A 347 -13.19 -13.69 2.32
N ALA A 348 -14.44 -13.23 2.49
CA ALA A 348 -15.54 -14.06 2.95
C ALA A 348 -15.85 -15.21 1.97
N ASP A 349 -15.61 -15.01 0.67
CA ASP A 349 -15.83 -16.03 -0.36
C ASP A 349 -14.74 -17.11 -0.45
N LEU A 350 -13.60 -16.93 0.22
CA LEU A 350 -12.51 -17.90 0.19
C LEU A 350 -12.93 -19.26 0.77
N SER A 351 -12.50 -20.33 0.13
CA SER A 351 -12.69 -21.70 0.62
C SER A 351 -11.81 -21.94 1.84
N MET A 352 -12.43 -22.36 2.96
CA MET A 352 -11.67 -22.67 4.17
C MET A 352 -10.77 -23.91 3.98
N THR A 353 -11.19 -24.87 3.15
CA THR A 353 -10.37 -26.03 2.82
C THR A 353 -9.11 -25.65 2.03
N GLU A 354 -9.22 -24.76 1.05
CA GLU A 354 -8.07 -24.29 0.27
C GLU A 354 -7.09 -23.50 1.14
N LEU A 355 -7.61 -22.63 2.01
CA LEU A 355 -6.81 -21.88 2.99
C LEU A 355 -5.99 -22.80 3.90
N LEU A 356 -6.61 -23.85 4.45
CA LEU A 356 -5.96 -24.77 5.38
C LEU A 356 -4.96 -25.71 4.70
N ASN A 357 -5.21 -26.08 3.44
CA ASN A 357 -4.26 -26.88 2.65
C ASN A 357 -3.08 -26.04 2.13
N GLY A 358 -3.16 -24.71 2.22
CA GLY A 358 -2.14 -23.81 1.70
C GLY A 358 -2.22 -23.59 0.18
N ASP A 359 -3.33 -23.99 -0.44
CA ASP A 359 -3.62 -23.79 -1.87
C ASP A 359 -4.14 -22.38 -2.18
N PHE A 360 -4.22 -21.52 -1.15
CA PHE A 360 -4.65 -20.14 -1.25
C PHE A 360 -3.74 -19.29 -2.15
N SER A 361 -4.35 -18.53 -3.06
CA SER A 361 -3.71 -17.53 -3.88
C SER A 361 -4.26 -16.15 -3.58
N VAL A 362 -3.37 -15.21 -3.27
CA VAL A 362 -3.74 -13.79 -3.13
C VAL A 362 -4.37 -13.26 -4.42
N ASN A 363 -3.97 -13.79 -5.59
CA ASN A 363 -4.54 -13.37 -6.86
C ASN A 363 -6.06 -13.61 -6.91
N ASP A 364 -6.56 -14.66 -6.26
CA ASP A 364 -8.00 -14.99 -6.28
C ASP A 364 -8.82 -13.99 -5.46
N VAL A 365 -8.20 -13.38 -4.44
CA VAL A 365 -8.80 -12.30 -3.64
C VAL A 365 -8.84 -11.01 -4.43
N ILE A 366 -7.71 -10.63 -5.02
CA ILE A 366 -7.57 -9.33 -5.68
C ILE A 366 -8.07 -9.31 -7.13
N ASP A 367 -8.43 -10.46 -7.69
CA ASP A 367 -8.94 -10.55 -9.06
C ASP A 367 -10.24 -9.75 -9.22
N GLY A 368 -10.24 -8.85 -10.20
CA GLY A 368 -11.31 -7.89 -10.47
C GLY A 368 -11.39 -6.73 -9.49
N MET A 369 -10.51 -6.65 -8.48
CA MET A 369 -10.45 -5.49 -7.58
C MET A 369 -9.70 -4.34 -8.23
N LYS A 370 -10.20 -3.12 -8.02
CA LYS A 370 -9.49 -1.89 -8.34
C LYS A 370 -8.92 -1.26 -7.07
N ILE A 371 -7.97 -0.35 -7.21
CA ILE A 371 -7.39 0.38 -6.07
C ILE A 371 -8.47 1.13 -5.29
N GLY A 372 -9.50 1.66 -5.96
CA GLY A 372 -10.61 2.37 -5.31
C GLY A 372 -11.34 1.51 -4.28
N ASP A 373 -11.52 0.22 -4.59
CA ASP A 373 -12.12 -0.75 -3.67
C ASP A 373 -11.28 -0.92 -2.40
N VAL A 374 -9.95 -0.95 -2.55
CA VAL A 374 -9.00 -1.05 -1.42
C VAL A 374 -8.94 0.25 -0.61
N MET A 375 -9.16 1.39 -1.26
CA MET A 375 -9.25 2.69 -0.60
C MET A 375 -10.55 2.88 0.20
N GLY A 376 -11.49 1.94 0.09
CA GLY A 376 -12.80 2.00 0.74
C GLY A 376 -13.84 2.81 -0.04
N TYR A 377 -13.56 3.14 -1.31
CA TYR A 377 -14.51 3.81 -2.17
C TYR A 377 -15.48 2.82 -2.78
N THR A 378 -16.69 3.29 -3.08
CA THR A 378 -17.71 2.51 -3.77
C THR A 378 -17.82 3.01 -5.20
N PHE A 379 -17.69 2.10 -6.16
CA PHE A 379 -17.95 2.39 -7.57
C PHE A 379 -19.43 2.18 -7.87
N ASP A 380 -20.10 3.23 -8.34
CA ASP A 380 -21.46 3.14 -8.84
C ASP A 380 -21.44 2.82 -10.34
N GLU A 381 -21.87 1.63 -10.73
CA GLU A 381 -21.92 1.20 -12.12
C GLU A 381 -22.91 2.02 -12.97
N GLU A 382 -23.97 2.59 -12.38
CA GLU A 382 -24.96 3.36 -13.14
C GLU A 382 -24.41 4.74 -13.54
N SER A 383 -23.79 5.46 -12.61
CA SER A 383 -23.17 6.75 -12.91
C SER A 383 -21.74 6.65 -13.48
N GLY A 384 -21.08 5.50 -13.31
CA GLY A 384 -19.68 5.29 -13.68
C GLY A 384 -18.69 6.08 -12.83
N LYS A 385 -19.03 6.35 -11.56
CA LYS A 385 -18.27 7.23 -10.68
C LYS A 385 -17.91 6.55 -9.34
N TRP A 386 -16.86 7.07 -8.71
CA TRP A 386 -16.42 6.65 -7.38
C TRP A 386 -17.00 7.56 -6.29
N PHE A 387 -17.37 6.96 -5.15
CA PHE A 387 -17.92 7.65 -3.99
C PHE A 387 -17.17 7.26 -2.71
N ASP A 388 -16.94 8.24 -1.83
CA ASP A 388 -16.55 8.03 -0.43
C ASP A 388 -17.79 8.26 0.45
N GLY A 389 -18.44 7.17 0.85
CA GLY A 389 -19.78 7.22 1.44
C GLY A 389 -20.80 7.82 0.47
N GLU A 390 -21.38 8.96 0.82
CA GLU A 390 -22.35 9.68 -0.02
C GLU A 390 -21.69 10.75 -0.93
N ALA A 391 -20.40 11.02 -0.76
CA ALA A 391 -19.70 12.08 -1.48
C ALA A 391 -19.05 11.56 -2.78
N GLU A 392 -19.39 12.18 -3.91
CA GLU A 392 -18.72 11.89 -5.19
C GLU A 392 -17.24 12.31 -5.13
N ILE A 393 -16.34 11.41 -5.50
CA ILE A 393 -14.93 11.73 -5.71
C ILE A 393 -14.84 12.53 -7.01
N THR A 394 -14.35 13.77 -6.90
CA THR A 394 -14.18 14.68 -8.05
C THR A 394 -12.71 14.99 -8.35
N ASP A 395 -11.79 14.63 -7.45
CA ASP A 395 -10.37 14.77 -7.68
C ASP A 395 -9.88 13.76 -8.74
N LYS A 396 -9.38 14.28 -9.86
CA LYS A 396 -8.98 13.46 -11.03
C LYS A 396 -7.87 12.47 -10.71
N MET A 397 -6.89 12.87 -9.90
CA MET A 397 -5.78 11.98 -9.53
C MET A 397 -6.30 10.78 -8.74
N THR A 398 -7.19 11.05 -7.79
CA THR A 398 -7.84 10.04 -6.96
C THR A 398 -8.71 9.11 -7.80
N ILE A 399 -9.49 9.65 -8.76
CA ILE A 399 -10.27 8.83 -9.71
C ILE A 399 -9.35 7.93 -10.54
N ASN A 400 -8.31 8.50 -11.16
CA ASN A 400 -7.42 7.74 -12.04
C ASN A 400 -6.68 6.63 -11.29
N LEU A 401 -6.29 6.88 -10.03
CA LEU A 401 -5.77 5.88 -9.10
C LEU A 401 -6.83 4.81 -8.80
N ALA A 402 -8.02 5.24 -8.37
CA ALA A 402 -9.11 4.34 -7.97
C ALA A 402 -9.52 3.39 -9.09
N GLU A 403 -9.44 3.81 -10.35
CA GLU A 403 -9.75 2.99 -11.51
C GLU A 403 -8.70 1.92 -11.87
N ARG A 404 -7.48 1.99 -11.31
CA ARG A 404 -6.42 1.04 -11.64
C ARG A 404 -6.76 -0.35 -11.10
N ASP A 405 -6.66 -1.34 -11.98
CA ASP A 405 -6.78 -2.75 -11.63
C ASP A 405 -5.63 -3.18 -10.71
N LEU A 406 -5.97 -3.75 -9.56
CA LEU A 406 -5.02 -4.08 -8.50
C LEU A 406 -4.07 -5.21 -8.90
N MET A 407 -4.55 -6.16 -9.73
CA MET A 407 -3.72 -7.25 -10.25
C MET A 407 -2.63 -6.70 -11.19
N THR A 408 -3.01 -5.77 -12.06
CA THR A 408 -2.08 -5.08 -12.97
C THR A 408 -1.02 -4.31 -12.18
N VAL A 409 -1.41 -3.62 -11.10
CA VAL A 409 -0.47 -2.89 -10.24
C VAL A 409 0.44 -3.84 -9.47
N LYS A 410 -0.06 -4.97 -8.99
CA LYS A 410 0.77 -5.99 -8.34
C LYS A 410 1.85 -6.53 -9.29
N ASP A 411 1.47 -6.82 -10.53
CA ASP A 411 2.36 -7.49 -11.50
C ASP A 411 3.34 -6.54 -12.18
N ASN A 412 2.91 -5.31 -12.50
CA ASN A 412 3.71 -4.35 -13.27
C ASN A 412 4.16 -3.12 -12.45
N GLY A 413 3.70 -2.98 -11.21
CA GLY A 413 3.86 -1.75 -10.44
C GLY A 413 2.89 -0.66 -10.88
N LEU A 414 3.07 0.53 -10.31
CA LEU A 414 2.25 1.69 -10.58
C LEU A 414 2.91 2.60 -11.63
N ASP A 415 2.26 2.81 -12.77
CA ASP A 415 2.75 3.72 -13.81
C ASP A 415 2.18 5.13 -13.63
N LEU A 416 3.05 6.08 -13.27
CA LEU A 416 2.69 7.48 -13.09
C LEU A 416 2.10 8.10 -14.36
N ALA A 417 2.59 7.75 -15.54
CA ALA A 417 2.10 8.32 -16.81
C ALA A 417 0.65 7.90 -17.09
N GLU A 418 0.27 6.68 -16.71
CA GLU A 418 -1.12 6.23 -16.77
C GLU A 418 -2.00 6.92 -15.73
N ILE A 419 -1.48 7.13 -14.52
CA ILE A 419 -2.25 7.80 -13.45
C ILE A 419 -2.55 9.25 -13.83
N VAL A 420 -1.59 9.99 -14.39
CA VAL A 420 -1.82 11.39 -14.76
C VAL A 420 -2.41 11.56 -16.15
N LYS A 421 -2.77 10.46 -16.82
CA LYS A 421 -3.32 10.49 -18.18
C LYS A 421 -4.61 11.29 -18.23
N GLY A 422 -4.69 12.20 -19.21
CA GLY A 422 -5.85 13.09 -19.39
C GLY A 422 -5.88 14.27 -18.41
N MET A 423 -4.95 14.33 -17.45
CA MET A 423 -4.77 15.50 -16.59
C MET A 423 -3.90 16.56 -17.28
N LYS A 424 -4.10 17.81 -16.88
CA LYS A 424 -3.22 18.92 -17.22
C LYS A 424 -2.29 19.23 -16.06
N VAL A 425 -1.18 19.91 -16.32
CA VAL A 425 -0.28 20.38 -15.25
C VAL A 425 -1.04 21.24 -14.24
N GLY A 426 -2.02 22.03 -14.67
CA GLY A 426 -2.91 22.79 -13.77
C GLY A 426 -3.69 21.92 -12.80
N ASP A 427 -4.16 20.75 -13.23
CA ASP A 427 -4.83 19.80 -12.33
C ASP A 427 -3.85 19.33 -11.24
N LEU A 428 -2.57 19.06 -11.59
CA LEU A 428 -1.53 18.68 -10.62
C LEU A 428 -1.12 19.82 -9.67
N MET A 429 -1.26 21.07 -10.11
CA MET A 429 -1.00 22.25 -9.29
C MET A 429 -2.15 22.57 -8.32
N GLY A 430 -3.26 21.83 -8.39
CA GLY A 430 -4.46 22.06 -7.56
C GLY A 430 -5.34 23.21 -8.08
N TYR A 431 -5.21 23.58 -9.35
CA TYR A 431 -6.03 24.61 -9.97
C TYR A 431 -7.29 24.02 -10.61
N THR A 432 -8.32 24.84 -10.69
CA THR A 432 -9.61 24.46 -11.27
C THR A 432 -9.80 25.14 -12.61
N PHE A 433 -10.08 24.35 -13.65
CA PHE A 433 -10.40 24.89 -14.97
C PHE A 433 -11.90 25.18 -15.10
N ASN A 434 -12.25 26.42 -15.41
CA ASN A 434 -13.60 26.82 -15.75
C ASN A 434 -13.80 26.76 -17.27
N ALA A 435 -14.51 25.72 -17.73
CA ALA A 435 -14.76 25.50 -19.16
C ALA A 435 -15.58 26.60 -19.84
N THR A 436 -16.46 27.30 -19.10
CA THR A 436 -17.30 28.38 -19.64
C THR A 436 -16.48 29.65 -19.90
N GLN A 437 -15.53 29.93 -19.02
CA GLN A 437 -14.66 31.10 -19.13
C GLN A 437 -13.35 30.80 -19.88
N ASN A 438 -13.06 29.51 -20.14
CA ASN A 438 -11.81 29.02 -20.70
C ASN A 438 -10.58 29.52 -19.91
N LYS A 439 -10.68 29.51 -18.57
CA LYS A 439 -9.70 30.07 -17.64
C LYS A 439 -9.44 29.14 -16.46
N TRP A 440 -8.25 29.26 -15.89
CA TRP A 440 -7.84 28.53 -14.69
C TRP A 440 -7.93 29.40 -13.45
N TYR A 441 -8.28 28.78 -12.33
CA TYR A 441 -8.46 29.43 -11.04
C TYR A 441 -7.65 28.72 -9.95
N ASN A 442 -6.98 29.51 -9.10
CA ASN A 442 -6.42 29.06 -7.84
C ASN A 442 -7.35 29.51 -6.71
N GLY A 443 -8.21 28.60 -6.25
CA GLY A 443 -9.34 28.97 -5.39
C GLY A 443 -10.31 29.90 -6.13
N GLU A 444 -10.52 31.11 -5.61
CA GLU A 444 -11.39 32.13 -6.22
C GLU A 444 -10.65 33.07 -7.18
N SER A 445 -9.31 33.03 -7.21
CA SER A 445 -8.49 33.95 -8.01
C SER A 445 -8.15 33.35 -9.38
N GLU A 446 -8.35 34.13 -10.44
CA GLU A 446 -7.90 33.76 -11.78
C GLU A 446 -6.37 33.67 -11.80
N VAL A 447 -5.85 32.62 -12.46
CA VAL A 447 -4.41 32.49 -12.69
C VAL A 447 -4.00 33.43 -13.81
N THR A 448 -3.20 34.45 -13.49
CA THR A 448 -2.73 35.45 -14.46
C THR A 448 -1.21 35.44 -14.68
N ASP A 449 -0.45 34.70 -13.87
CA ASP A 449 1.00 34.59 -14.00
C ASP A 449 1.43 33.93 -15.31
N THR A 450 2.31 34.58 -16.07
CA THR A 450 2.74 34.18 -17.41
C THR A 450 3.34 32.78 -17.44
N LEU A 451 4.28 32.48 -16.55
CA LEU A 451 4.96 31.18 -16.52
C LEU A 451 3.98 30.06 -16.22
N THR A 452 3.10 30.29 -15.25
CA THR A 452 2.04 29.36 -14.88
C THR A 452 1.12 29.10 -16.06
N LEU A 453 0.62 30.15 -16.74
CA LEU A 453 -0.28 30.01 -17.89
C LEU A 453 0.34 29.24 -19.07
N LYS A 454 1.66 29.33 -19.28
CA LYS A 454 2.36 28.56 -20.33
C LYS A 454 2.46 27.06 -20.00
N LEU A 455 2.49 26.71 -18.72
CA LEU A 455 2.61 25.33 -18.24
C LEU A 455 1.24 24.69 -17.97
N ILE A 456 0.27 25.46 -17.51
CA ILE A 456 -0.98 24.96 -16.90
C ILE A 456 -1.81 24.04 -17.81
N ASN A 457 -1.78 24.29 -19.13
CA ASN A 457 -2.51 23.52 -20.14
C ASN A 457 -1.69 22.36 -20.74
N LYS A 458 -0.43 22.22 -20.36
CA LYS A 458 0.42 21.11 -20.82
C LYS A 458 -0.10 19.79 -20.27
N ASP A 459 0.13 18.73 -21.02
CA ASP A 459 -0.28 17.39 -20.62
C ASP A 459 0.56 16.94 -19.41
N ALA A 460 -0.09 16.54 -18.33
CA ALA A 460 0.61 16.04 -17.15
C ALA A 460 1.43 14.78 -17.46
N ALA A 461 1.01 13.97 -18.43
CA ALA A 461 1.77 12.78 -18.86
C ALA A 461 3.15 13.15 -19.39
N SER A 462 3.29 14.32 -20.04
CA SER A 462 4.59 14.80 -20.54
C SER A 462 5.57 15.20 -19.44
N LEU A 463 5.08 15.49 -18.22
CA LEU A 463 5.94 15.64 -17.04
C LEU A 463 6.41 14.29 -16.52
N ALA A 464 5.51 13.31 -16.51
CA ALA A 464 5.80 11.97 -15.97
C ALA A 464 6.80 11.20 -16.84
N ASP A 465 6.70 11.30 -18.17
CA ASP A 465 7.61 10.64 -19.11
C ASP A 465 8.86 11.47 -19.46
N GLY A 466 8.93 12.72 -18.97
CA GLY A 466 10.04 13.64 -19.22
C GLY A 466 10.10 14.23 -20.64
N SER A 467 9.04 14.09 -21.44
CA SER A 467 8.95 14.65 -22.79
C SER A 467 8.66 16.15 -22.82
N LEU A 468 8.28 16.75 -21.69
CA LEU A 468 8.04 18.19 -21.62
C LEU A 468 9.35 19.00 -21.75
N ASP A 469 9.49 19.69 -22.88
CA ASP A 469 10.62 20.60 -23.12
C ASP A 469 10.36 21.98 -22.48
N PHE A 470 10.78 22.12 -21.22
CA PHE A 470 10.74 23.40 -20.51
C PHE A 470 11.56 24.50 -21.20
N ALA A 471 12.65 24.14 -21.88
CA ALA A 471 13.48 25.12 -22.56
C ALA A 471 12.73 25.71 -23.75
N SER A 472 12.06 24.90 -24.57
CA SER A 472 11.19 25.40 -25.63
C SER A 472 10.09 26.31 -25.09
N ILE A 473 9.45 25.92 -23.99
CA ILE A 473 8.38 26.73 -23.39
C ILE A 473 8.91 28.08 -22.91
N ALA A 474 10.08 28.08 -22.23
CA ALA A 474 10.70 29.29 -21.73
C ALA A 474 11.20 30.20 -22.85
N ARG A 475 11.73 29.63 -23.94
CA ARG A 475 12.24 30.39 -25.09
C ARG A 475 11.17 31.24 -25.78
N ASP A 476 9.92 30.83 -25.72
CA ASP A 476 8.80 31.55 -26.34
C ASP A 476 8.26 32.70 -25.47
N ILE A 477 8.75 32.87 -24.24
CA ILE A 477 8.30 33.93 -23.32
C ILE A 477 8.94 35.25 -23.71
N LYS A 478 8.13 36.30 -23.86
CA LYS A 478 8.65 37.65 -24.10
C LYS A 478 9.14 38.26 -22.80
N MET A 479 10.25 39.00 -22.86
CA MET A 479 10.83 39.64 -21.69
C MET A 479 9.86 40.64 -21.05
N GLY A 480 9.03 41.32 -21.84
CA GLY A 480 8.00 42.23 -21.35
C GLY A 480 6.99 41.53 -20.44
N GLU A 481 6.59 40.31 -20.79
CA GLU A 481 5.68 39.49 -19.97
C GLU A 481 6.32 39.09 -18.63
N LEU A 482 7.65 38.91 -18.58
CA LEU A 482 8.38 38.65 -17.33
C LEU A 482 8.64 39.90 -16.50
N MET A 483 8.76 41.06 -17.17
CA MET A 483 8.88 42.36 -16.52
C MET A 483 7.54 42.84 -15.92
N GLY A 484 6.44 42.14 -16.20
CA GLY A 484 5.09 42.47 -15.70
C GLY A 484 4.29 43.38 -16.64
N TYR A 485 4.78 43.61 -17.86
CA TYR A 485 4.10 44.40 -18.87
C TYR A 485 3.11 43.57 -19.67
N VAL A 486 2.07 44.23 -20.18
CA VAL A 486 1.03 43.62 -21.00
C VAL A 486 1.15 44.14 -22.42
N CYS A 487 1.17 43.22 -23.39
CA CYS A 487 1.11 43.56 -24.82
C CYS A 487 -0.35 43.49 -25.28
N ASP A 488 -0.85 44.53 -25.95
CA ASP A 488 -2.16 44.50 -26.58
C ASP A 488 -2.13 43.81 -27.96
N ASP A 489 -3.31 43.69 -28.59
CA ASP A 489 -3.47 43.08 -29.92
C ASP A 489 -2.80 43.89 -31.04
N ASP A 490 -2.55 45.18 -30.82
CA ASP A 490 -1.87 46.09 -31.76
C ASP A 490 -0.33 46.04 -31.60
N GLY A 491 0.18 45.25 -30.65
CA GLY A 491 1.62 45.08 -30.39
C GLY A 491 2.24 46.15 -29.50
N LYS A 492 1.44 46.95 -28.80
CA LYS A 492 1.89 47.98 -27.85
C LYS A 492 2.03 47.41 -26.44
N TRP A 493 3.04 47.86 -25.72
CA TRP A 493 3.31 47.42 -24.35
C TRP A 493 2.83 48.44 -23.32
N PHE A 494 2.29 47.93 -22.20
CA PHE A 494 1.76 48.73 -21.10
C PHE A 494 2.33 48.28 -19.76
N ASP A 495 2.67 49.25 -18.91
CA ASP A 495 2.89 49.06 -17.47
C ASP A 495 1.62 49.52 -16.72
N GLY A 496 0.81 48.55 -16.31
CA GLY A 496 -0.55 48.82 -15.83
C GLY A 496 -1.42 49.45 -16.92
N GLU A 497 -1.85 50.70 -16.71
CA GLU A 497 -2.65 51.47 -17.67
C GLU A 497 -1.80 52.42 -18.56
N THR A 498 -0.48 52.49 -18.33
CA THR A 498 0.40 53.45 -19.02
C THR A 498 1.10 52.79 -20.21
N GLU A 499 0.94 53.36 -21.41
CA GLU A 499 1.68 52.93 -22.60
C GLU A 499 3.18 53.19 -22.42
N ILE A 500 3.99 52.16 -22.64
CA ILE A 500 5.45 52.28 -22.64
C ILE A 500 5.86 52.92 -23.96
N THR A 501 6.50 54.07 -23.86
CA THR A 501 6.99 54.82 -25.03
C THR A 501 8.52 54.85 -25.12
N ASP A 502 9.21 54.44 -24.04
CA ASP A 502 10.66 54.31 -24.01
C ASP A 502 11.12 53.21 -24.97
N ARG A 503 11.93 53.59 -25.97
CA ARG A 503 12.33 52.70 -27.06
C ARG A 503 13.18 51.53 -26.60
N LEU A 504 14.10 51.73 -25.67
CA LEU A 504 14.95 50.66 -25.15
C LEU A 504 14.10 49.60 -24.43
N THR A 505 13.18 50.04 -23.57
CA THR A 505 12.25 49.15 -22.85
C THR A 505 11.36 48.40 -23.83
N LEU A 506 10.84 49.05 -24.88
CA LEU A 506 10.05 48.38 -25.92
C LEU A 506 10.86 47.33 -26.69
N ASN A 507 12.10 47.65 -27.05
CA ASN A 507 13.00 46.75 -27.76
C ASN A 507 13.29 45.50 -26.91
N ILE A 508 13.59 45.69 -25.61
CA ILE A 508 13.80 44.59 -24.66
C ILE A 508 12.52 43.79 -24.47
N ALA A 509 11.40 44.46 -24.16
CA ALA A 509 10.13 43.82 -23.83
C ALA A 509 9.62 42.90 -24.96
N SER A 510 9.87 43.31 -26.21
CA SER A 510 9.46 42.57 -27.40
C SER A 510 10.31 41.33 -27.69
N LYS A 511 11.52 41.22 -27.13
CA LYS A 511 12.38 40.05 -27.33
C LYS A 511 11.91 38.86 -26.52
N THR A 512 12.04 37.68 -27.09
CA THR A 512 11.85 36.43 -26.36
C THR A 512 13.12 36.02 -25.61
N LEU A 513 12.96 35.20 -24.58
CA LEU A 513 14.11 34.59 -23.90
C LEU A 513 14.93 33.73 -24.87
N GLY A 514 14.29 33.12 -25.86
CA GLY A 514 14.94 32.38 -26.93
C GLY A 514 15.93 33.25 -27.67
N GLU A 515 15.46 34.38 -28.21
CA GLU A 515 16.28 35.34 -28.93
C GLU A 515 17.46 35.83 -28.08
N LEU A 516 17.21 36.25 -26.83
CA LEU A 516 18.25 36.76 -25.93
C LEU A 516 19.27 35.69 -25.48
N SER A 517 18.90 34.42 -25.52
CA SER A 517 19.76 33.29 -25.14
C SER A 517 20.63 32.76 -26.28
N GLU A 518 20.47 33.28 -27.50
CA GLU A 518 21.27 32.85 -28.63
C GLU A 518 22.75 33.22 -28.41
N ALA A 519 23.66 32.28 -28.69
CA ALA A 519 25.09 32.43 -28.39
C ALA A 519 25.74 33.66 -29.06
N ASN A 520 25.14 34.14 -30.16
CA ASN A 520 25.60 35.29 -30.92
C ASN A 520 24.51 36.37 -31.00
N PHE A 521 23.71 36.52 -29.94
CA PHE A 521 22.71 37.59 -29.89
C PHE A 521 23.38 38.96 -30.09
N ASP A 522 22.88 39.71 -31.07
CA ASP A 522 23.36 41.05 -31.38
C ASP A 522 22.68 42.08 -30.47
N PHE A 523 23.44 42.63 -29.53
CA PHE A 523 22.94 43.63 -28.58
C PHE A 523 22.62 44.97 -29.23
N ASP A 524 23.17 45.26 -30.42
CA ASP A 524 22.91 46.53 -31.11
C ASP A 524 21.44 46.64 -31.55
N VAL A 525 20.78 45.50 -31.79
CA VAL A 525 19.33 45.44 -32.09
C VAL A 525 18.49 45.99 -30.93
N LEU A 526 18.97 45.94 -29.69
CA LEU A 526 18.26 46.55 -28.55
C LEU A 526 18.36 48.08 -28.56
N LEU A 527 19.38 48.63 -29.21
CA LEU A 527 19.66 50.07 -29.31
C LEU A 527 19.10 50.69 -30.60
N GLU A 528 18.54 49.89 -31.51
CA GLU A 528 17.93 50.39 -32.74
C GLU A 528 16.82 51.42 -32.45
N GLY A 529 16.94 52.59 -33.07
CA GLY A 529 16.00 53.71 -32.90
C GLY A 529 16.05 54.39 -31.53
N VAL A 530 16.93 53.97 -30.61
CA VAL A 530 17.15 54.64 -29.32
C VAL A 530 18.04 55.86 -29.56
N THR A 531 17.55 57.04 -29.20
CA THR A 531 18.35 58.27 -29.29
C THR A 531 19.19 58.50 -28.04
N PHE A 532 20.30 59.23 -28.17
CA PHE A 532 21.16 59.60 -27.05
C PHE A 532 20.44 60.44 -25.99
N GLY A 533 19.51 61.29 -26.43
CA GLY A 533 18.66 62.12 -25.60
C GLY A 533 17.73 61.28 -24.72
N GLU A 534 17.07 60.30 -25.31
CA GLU A 534 16.20 59.34 -24.60
C GLU A 534 16.99 58.51 -23.59
N LEU A 535 18.18 58.02 -23.97
CA LEU A 535 18.97 57.13 -23.10
C LEU A 535 19.58 57.85 -21.90
N ILE A 536 20.13 59.05 -22.09
CA ILE A 536 20.94 59.76 -21.07
C ILE A 536 20.15 60.87 -20.36
N GLY A 537 18.96 61.23 -20.86
CA GLY A 537 18.12 62.29 -20.28
C GLY A 537 18.70 63.69 -20.53
N VAL A 538 18.94 64.02 -21.80
CA VAL A 538 19.49 65.33 -22.18
C VAL A 538 18.47 66.44 -21.94
N THR A 539 18.89 67.52 -21.27
CA THR A 539 18.06 68.70 -21.00
C THR A 539 18.69 69.96 -21.60
N ALA A 540 17.96 71.07 -21.60
CA ALA A 540 18.49 72.37 -22.01
C ALA A 540 19.68 72.87 -21.15
N HIS A 541 19.92 72.26 -19.98
CA HIS A 541 21.07 72.58 -19.12
C HIS A 541 22.25 71.62 -19.32
N SER A 542 22.09 70.57 -20.13
CA SER A 542 23.18 69.64 -20.44
C SER A 542 24.29 70.34 -21.25
N PRO A 543 25.53 69.86 -21.23
CA PRO A 543 26.60 70.38 -22.10
C PRO A 543 26.18 70.45 -23.58
N VAL A 544 26.65 71.46 -24.31
CA VAL A 544 26.26 71.72 -25.72
C VAL A 544 26.45 70.51 -26.62
N ILE A 545 27.54 69.75 -26.41
CA ILE A 545 27.78 68.48 -27.13
C ILE A 545 26.64 67.47 -26.93
N MET A 546 26.13 67.32 -25.70
CA MET A 546 25.03 66.40 -25.41
C MET A 546 23.73 66.88 -26.03
N GLN A 547 23.47 68.19 -26.02
CA GLN A 547 22.30 68.78 -26.67
C GLN A 547 22.31 68.53 -28.18
N LYS A 548 23.47 68.68 -28.83
CA LYS A 548 23.62 68.42 -30.27
C LYS A 548 23.51 66.94 -30.65
N LEU A 549 23.85 66.04 -29.73
CA LEU A 549 23.71 64.60 -29.93
C LEU A 549 22.35 64.06 -29.52
N ALA A 550 21.49 64.85 -28.84
CA ALA A 550 20.26 64.38 -28.22
C ALA A 550 19.35 63.58 -29.18
N ASP A 551 19.10 64.09 -30.38
CA ASP A 551 18.23 63.43 -31.37
C ASP A 551 18.98 62.39 -32.24
N THR A 552 20.23 62.07 -31.91
CA THR A 552 21.05 61.12 -32.67
C THR A 552 20.85 59.72 -32.11
N GLU A 553 20.55 58.76 -32.99
CA GLU A 553 20.51 57.34 -32.64
C GLU A 553 21.88 56.88 -32.09
N ILE A 554 21.87 56.07 -31.02
CA ILE A 554 23.09 55.57 -30.38
C ILE A 554 24.02 54.88 -31.38
N THR A 555 23.45 54.09 -32.30
CA THR A 555 24.17 53.37 -33.36
C THR A 555 24.84 54.29 -34.39
N ARG A 556 24.53 55.59 -34.39
CA ARG A 556 25.04 56.60 -35.34
C ARG A 556 25.82 57.72 -34.67
N LEU A 557 26.14 57.59 -33.38
CA LEU A 557 26.88 58.60 -32.63
C LEU A 557 28.29 58.85 -33.20
N GLU A 558 28.98 57.80 -33.63
CA GLU A 558 30.31 57.94 -34.23
C GLU A 558 30.25 58.78 -35.52
N GLU A 559 29.31 58.46 -36.42
CA GLU A 559 29.06 59.26 -37.63
C GLU A 559 28.83 60.73 -37.24
N LYS A 560 27.93 60.95 -36.27
CA LYS A 560 27.57 62.30 -35.88
C LYS A 560 28.71 63.08 -35.26
N LEU A 561 29.49 62.46 -34.38
CA LEU A 561 30.67 63.07 -33.76
C LEU A 561 31.71 63.46 -34.80
N ASN A 562 31.94 62.62 -35.81
CA ASN A 562 32.88 62.90 -36.89
C ASN A 562 32.44 64.08 -37.78
N GLU A 563 31.13 64.33 -37.91
CA GLU A 563 30.59 65.50 -38.63
C GLU A 563 30.72 66.83 -37.86
N MET A 564 30.98 66.80 -36.55
CA MET A 564 31.00 68.02 -35.73
C MET A 564 32.29 68.82 -35.92
N TYR A 565 32.16 70.14 -35.79
CA TYR A 565 33.30 71.04 -35.68
C TYR A 565 33.48 71.48 -34.22
N ILE A 566 34.68 71.87 -33.83
CA ILE A 566 34.95 72.38 -32.47
C ILE A 566 34.11 73.63 -32.17
N GLY A 567 33.79 74.44 -33.18
CA GLY A 567 32.87 75.57 -33.04
C GLY A 567 31.50 75.13 -32.52
N ASP A 568 30.99 74.00 -33.00
CA ASP A 568 29.73 73.42 -32.51
C ASP A 568 29.83 73.00 -31.04
N LEU A 569 31.00 72.60 -30.55
CA LEU A 569 31.21 72.22 -29.14
C LEU A 569 31.36 73.44 -28.22
N LEU A 570 31.86 74.54 -28.76
CA LEU A 570 32.12 75.80 -28.06
C LEU A 570 30.94 76.78 -28.08
N ASP A 571 29.76 76.35 -28.55
CA ASP A 571 28.55 77.16 -28.70
C ASP A 571 28.68 78.29 -29.74
N TYR A 572 29.56 78.09 -30.72
CA TYR A 572 29.58 78.90 -31.93
C TYR A 572 28.72 78.22 -33.01
N HIS A 573 28.08 79.03 -33.85
CA HIS A 573 27.22 78.55 -34.93
C HIS A 573 27.63 79.14 -36.28
N ARG A 574 27.40 78.37 -37.34
CA ARG A 574 27.55 78.84 -38.71
C ARG A 574 26.24 79.45 -39.17
N ARG A 575 26.31 80.55 -39.92
CA ARG A 575 25.14 81.17 -40.53
C ARG A 575 24.84 80.51 -41.86
N GLU A 576 23.75 79.74 -41.92
CA GLU A 576 23.23 79.19 -43.17
C GLU A 576 22.71 80.32 -44.06
N ILE A 577 23.03 80.26 -45.35
CA ILE A 577 22.60 81.23 -46.35
C ILE A 577 21.78 80.47 -47.40
N ASP A 578 20.50 80.82 -47.52
CA ASP A 578 19.68 80.35 -48.63
C ASP A 578 20.10 81.10 -49.91
N VAL A 579 20.65 80.36 -50.86
CA VAL A 579 21.17 80.90 -52.12
C VAL A 579 20.10 80.98 -53.22
N VAL A 580 18.89 80.48 -52.98
CA VAL A 580 17.81 80.47 -53.97
C VAL A 580 17.45 81.91 -54.35
N GLY A 581 17.62 82.24 -55.63
CA GLY A 581 17.33 83.58 -56.17
C GLY A 581 18.45 84.61 -56.01
N LEU A 582 19.61 84.23 -55.45
CA LEU A 582 20.80 85.10 -55.38
C LEU A 582 21.65 84.98 -56.66
N GLN A 583 22.28 86.09 -57.07
CA GLN A 583 23.33 86.11 -58.08
C GLN A 583 24.66 85.79 -57.41
N LEU A 584 25.35 84.78 -57.93
CA LEU A 584 26.61 84.28 -57.40
C LEU A 584 27.71 84.36 -58.46
N THR A 585 28.89 84.79 -58.04
CA THR A 585 30.13 84.60 -58.80
C THR A 585 30.93 83.50 -58.12
N TRP A 586 31.28 82.44 -58.85
CA TRP A 586 32.03 81.31 -58.28
C TRP A 586 33.53 81.59 -58.34
N GLU A 587 34.23 81.35 -57.23
CA GLU A 587 35.68 81.49 -57.18
C GLU A 587 36.35 80.28 -57.86
N THR A 588 37.43 80.54 -58.58
CA THR A 588 38.24 79.46 -59.17
C THR A 588 39.31 79.08 -58.15
N VAL A 589 39.15 77.89 -57.58
CA VAL A 589 40.01 77.39 -56.52
C VAL A 589 40.84 76.22 -57.07
N THR A 590 42.14 76.20 -56.82
CA THR A 590 42.98 75.03 -57.16
C THR A 590 42.75 73.93 -56.13
N THR A 591 41.89 72.98 -56.45
CA THR A 591 41.67 71.76 -55.68
C THR A 591 41.73 70.54 -56.58
N ASP A 592 41.92 69.38 -55.95
CA ASP A 592 41.88 68.07 -56.59
C ASP A 592 40.43 67.59 -56.87
N ASN A 593 39.41 68.41 -56.57
CA ASN A 593 37.99 68.06 -56.63
C ASN A 593 37.21 68.96 -57.60
N GLU A 594 36.46 68.35 -58.53
CA GLU A 594 35.76 69.00 -59.66
C GLU A 594 34.50 69.84 -59.29
N SER A 595 34.37 70.33 -58.05
CA SER A 595 33.20 71.11 -57.60
C SER A 595 33.62 72.45 -56.98
N ASN A 596 33.24 73.58 -57.61
CA ASN A 596 33.41 74.92 -57.03
C ASN A 596 32.48 75.07 -55.81
N ASN A 597 33.00 74.83 -54.61
CA ASN A 597 32.24 74.93 -53.37
C ASN A 597 32.19 76.36 -52.79
N ILE A 598 32.89 77.32 -53.41
CA ILE A 598 33.05 78.69 -52.90
C ILE A 598 32.47 79.71 -53.89
N GLY A 599 31.55 80.55 -53.42
CA GLY A 599 30.94 81.61 -54.21
C GLY A 599 30.92 82.95 -53.48
N LYS A 600 30.74 84.03 -54.23
CA LYS A 600 30.54 85.38 -53.73
C LYS A 600 29.19 85.90 -54.18
N ILE A 601 28.42 86.43 -53.23
CA ILE A 601 27.08 86.97 -53.51
C ILE A 601 27.21 88.36 -54.12
N THR A 602 26.68 88.53 -55.34
CA THR A 602 26.68 89.82 -56.06
C THR A 602 25.32 90.50 -56.11
N THR A 603 24.27 89.86 -55.57
CA THR A 603 22.94 90.50 -55.40
C THR A 603 23.05 91.74 -54.50
N THR A 604 22.46 92.85 -54.92
CA THR A 604 22.35 94.07 -54.10
C THR A 604 21.42 93.82 -52.91
N GLY A 605 21.91 93.94 -51.67
CA GLY A 605 21.13 93.66 -50.46
C GLY A 605 21.99 93.32 -49.24
N GLU A 606 21.37 92.76 -48.21
CA GLU A 606 21.98 92.42 -46.91
C GLU A 606 23.21 91.50 -47.03
N TYR A 607 23.18 90.55 -47.98
CA TYR A 607 24.26 89.59 -48.19
C TYR A 607 25.27 90.00 -49.28
N GLN A 608 25.18 91.23 -49.80
CA GLN A 608 26.04 91.68 -50.88
C GLN A 608 27.51 91.61 -50.48
N GLY A 609 28.33 90.96 -51.32
CA GLY A 609 29.77 90.87 -51.15
C GLY A 609 30.23 89.79 -50.17
N LEU A 610 29.31 89.07 -49.51
CA LEU A 610 29.65 87.93 -48.66
C LEU A 610 30.16 86.75 -49.50
N TYR A 611 31.14 86.06 -48.94
CA TYR A 611 31.57 84.75 -49.43
C TYR A 611 30.70 83.67 -48.80
N ILE A 612 30.42 82.63 -49.57
CA ILE A 612 29.66 81.45 -49.14
C ILE A 612 30.43 80.19 -49.50
N ARG A 613 30.27 79.18 -48.64
CA ARG A 613 30.88 77.86 -48.80
C ARG A 613 29.82 76.78 -48.69
N TYR A 614 29.84 75.84 -49.62
CA TYR A 614 29.01 74.63 -49.58
C TYR A 614 29.60 73.60 -48.63
N ASP A 615 28.80 73.16 -47.66
CA ASP A 615 29.12 72.03 -46.81
C ASP A 615 28.53 70.75 -47.43
N THR A 616 29.39 69.82 -47.86
CA THR A 616 28.96 68.57 -48.48
C THR A 616 28.25 67.61 -47.52
N ILE A 617 28.48 67.76 -46.21
CA ILE A 617 27.86 66.93 -45.17
C ILE A 617 26.42 67.39 -44.95
N THR A 618 26.22 68.67 -44.65
CA THR A 618 24.87 69.20 -44.39
C THR A 618 24.10 69.56 -45.66
N LYS A 619 24.78 69.57 -46.82
CA LYS A 619 24.26 69.92 -48.14
C LYS A 619 23.70 71.34 -48.22
N LYS A 620 24.29 72.27 -47.45
CA LYS A 620 23.84 73.67 -47.31
C LYS A 620 24.98 74.63 -47.56
N PHE A 621 24.64 75.89 -47.89
CA PHE A 621 25.61 76.97 -48.00
C PHE A 621 25.68 77.75 -46.69
N TYR A 622 26.90 78.08 -46.27
CA TYR A 622 27.17 78.89 -45.08
C TYR A 622 28.03 80.09 -45.43
N GLU A 623 27.94 81.16 -44.65
CA GLU A 623 28.87 82.28 -44.77
C GLU A 623 30.32 81.83 -44.55
N ALA A 624 31.21 82.28 -45.42
CA ALA A 624 32.64 82.00 -45.40
C ALA A 624 33.45 83.27 -45.21
N GLN A 625 34.66 83.14 -44.68
CA GLN A 625 35.60 84.24 -44.58
C GLN A 625 36.14 84.62 -45.96
N SER A 626 36.41 85.92 -46.15
CA SER A 626 37.17 86.35 -47.32
C SER A 626 38.62 85.92 -47.19
N CYS A 627 39.24 85.47 -48.29
CA CYS A 627 40.68 85.25 -48.32
C CYS A 627 41.43 86.56 -47.99
N LYS A 628 42.28 86.53 -46.95
CA LYS A 628 43.06 87.68 -46.47
C LYS A 628 44.47 87.76 -47.08
N ALA A 629 44.92 86.73 -47.78
CA ALA A 629 46.27 86.66 -48.33
C ALA A 629 46.34 87.23 -49.76
N ASP A 630 47.37 88.03 -50.04
CA ASP A 630 47.66 88.53 -51.39
C ASP A 630 48.44 87.46 -52.18
N HIS A 631 47.70 86.58 -52.85
CA HIS A 631 48.28 85.54 -53.69
C HIS A 631 47.47 85.31 -54.97
N THR A 632 48.17 84.90 -56.03
CA THR A 632 47.59 84.77 -57.37
C THR A 632 46.72 83.52 -57.58
N GLN A 633 46.71 82.57 -56.63
CA GLN A 633 45.92 81.34 -56.70
C GLN A 633 45.27 81.05 -55.34
N HIS A 634 43.93 80.95 -55.31
CA HIS A 634 43.21 80.55 -54.11
C HIS A 634 43.12 79.02 -54.01
N THR A 635 43.36 78.48 -52.83
CA THR A 635 43.06 77.08 -52.44
C THR A 635 41.77 77.05 -51.61
N ASP A 636 41.20 75.85 -51.40
CA ASP A 636 39.93 75.70 -50.68
C ASP A 636 40.05 76.10 -49.21
N GLU A 637 41.24 75.98 -48.65
CA GLU A 637 41.63 76.44 -47.32
C GLU A 637 41.63 77.97 -47.18
N CYS A 638 41.61 78.72 -48.29
CA CYS A 638 41.53 80.18 -48.24
C CYS A 638 40.18 80.72 -47.72
N PHE A 639 39.15 79.88 -47.69
CA PHE A 639 37.77 80.27 -47.39
C PHE A 639 37.17 79.38 -46.29
N ASP A 640 37.71 79.50 -45.07
CA ASP A 640 37.16 78.86 -43.87
C ASP A 640 35.74 79.39 -43.57
N TYR A 641 34.91 78.62 -42.85
CA TYR A 641 33.58 79.07 -42.46
C TYR A 641 33.66 80.24 -41.47
N GLN A 642 32.70 81.16 -41.55
CA GLN A 642 32.53 82.21 -40.56
C GLN A 642 31.59 81.73 -39.45
N TYR A 643 32.13 81.63 -38.23
CA TYR A 643 31.37 81.29 -37.04
C TYR A 643 30.86 82.53 -36.31
N TYR A 644 29.79 82.33 -35.54
CA TYR A 644 29.09 83.36 -34.77
C TYR A 644 28.88 82.91 -33.33
N ASP A 645 29.11 83.81 -32.38
CA ASP A 645 28.74 83.56 -30.98
C ASP A 645 27.22 83.59 -30.79
N LYS A 646 26.72 83.17 -29.63
CA LYS A 646 25.29 83.20 -29.30
C LYS A 646 24.61 84.58 -29.39
N ASN A 647 25.38 85.68 -29.40
CA ASN A 647 24.87 87.04 -29.50
C ASN A 647 24.86 87.55 -30.96
N GLY A 648 25.33 86.73 -31.91
CA GLY A 648 25.42 87.06 -33.33
C GLY A 648 26.68 87.82 -33.72
N ASN A 649 27.69 87.90 -32.85
CA ASN A 649 28.99 88.49 -33.18
C ASN A 649 29.85 87.50 -33.97
N LYS A 650 30.63 88.01 -34.94
CA LYS A 650 31.59 87.17 -35.68
C LYS A 650 32.67 86.64 -34.73
N ALA A 651 32.97 85.36 -34.84
CA ALA A 651 34.19 84.80 -34.30
C ALA A 651 35.37 85.33 -35.12
N ASP A 652 36.37 85.89 -34.43
CA ASP A 652 37.57 86.46 -35.04
C ASP A 652 38.84 85.79 -34.48
N GLY A 653 39.98 85.99 -35.15
CA GLY A 653 41.28 85.44 -34.79
C GLY A 653 41.28 83.94 -34.47
N ILE A 654 41.85 83.59 -33.32
CA ILE A 654 41.99 82.20 -32.84
C ILE A 654 40.63 81.51 -32.69
N ASN A 655 39.59 82.23 -32.26
CA ASN A 655 38.28 81.61 -32.01
C ASN A 655 37.64 81.09 -33.30
N ASN A 656 37.79 81.79 -34.43
CA ASN A 656 37.29 81.29 -35.72
C ASN A 656 38.14 80.14 -36.27
N ILE A 657 39.46 80.20 -36.11
CA ILE A 657 40.37 79.12 -36.52
C ILE A 657 40.04 77.84 -35.77
N VAL A 658 39.98 77.91 -34.44
CA VAL A 658 39.65 76.76 -33.59
C VAL A 658 38.25 76.25 -33.93
N SER A 659 37.28 77.14 -34.20
CA SER A 659 35.92 76.74 -34.55
C SER A 659 35.82 75.97 -35.86
N ASN A 660 36.72 76.18 -36.81
CA ASN A 660 36.77 75.49 -38.10
C ASN A 660 37.48 74.13 -38.05
N LEU A 661 38.05 73.72 -36.90
CA LEU A 661 38.62 72.40 -36.76
C LEU A 661 37.51 71.34 -36.68
N SER A 662 37.61 70.29 -37.49
CA SER A 662 36.71 69.13 -37.36
C SER A 662 37.12 68.30 -36.16
N VAL A 663 36.15 67.76 -35.43
CA VAL A 663 36.38 66.82 -34.33
C VAL A 663 37.10 65.55 -34.82
N SER A 664 36.86 65.14 -36.07
CA SER A 664 37.50 63.98 -36.69
C SER A 664 38.97 64.20 -37.09
N ASN A 665 39.40 65.45 -37.22
CA ASN A 665 40.73 65.81 -37.71
C ASN A 665 41.32 66.99 -36.92
N LEU A 666 41.84 66.68 -35.73
CA LEU A 666 42.54 67.64 -34.87
C LEU A 666 44.06 67.48 -35.01
N ASP A 667 44.61 67.92 -36.14
CA ASP A 667 46.07 68.00 -36.27
C ASP A 667 46.61 69.27 -35.57
N SER A 668 47.49 69.07 -34.60
CA SER A 668 48.15 70.17 -33.87
C SER A 668 49.08 71.01 -34.76
N SER A 669 49.57 70.44 -35.87
CA SER A 669 50.46 71.14 -36.80
C SER A 669 49.69 72.20 -37.59
N ASP A 670 48.51 71.85 -38.14
CA ASP A 670 47.63 72.78 -38.86
C ASP A 670 47.18 73.96 -38.00
N LEU A 671 46.85 73.71 -36.73
CA LEU A 671 46.47 74.77 -35.80
C LEU A 671 47.65 75.72 -35.53
N THR A 672 48.85 75.17 -35.34
CA THR A 672 50.05 75.97 -35.09
C THR A 672 50.36 76.85 -36.30
N ASP A 673 50.31 76.28 -37.50
CA ASP A 673 50.61 77.01 -38.74
C ASP A 673 49.56 78.10 -39.01
N LYS A 674 48.26 77.80 -38.81
CA LYS A 674 47.19 78.80 -38.95
C LYS A 674 47.32 79.95 -37.95
N ILE A 675 47.65 79.67 -36.69
CA ILE A 675 47.87 80.72 -35.66
C ILE A 675 49.12 81.55 -35.99
N MET A 676 50.22 80.91 -36.39
CA MET A 676 51.47 81.61 -36.71
C MET A 676 51.35 82.52 -37.94
N ASN A 677 50.40 82.24 -38.84
CA ASN A 677 50.13 83.06 -40.00
C ASN A 677 49.12 84.21 -39.76
N LEU A 678 48.53 84.32 -38.56
CA LEU A 678 47.67 85.45 -38.23
C LEU A 678 48.45 86.78 -38.20
N PRO A 679 47.89 87.88 -38.73
CA PRO A 679 48.50 89.19 -38.64
C PRO A 679 48.47 89.72 -37.19
N LEU A 680 49.44 90.57 -36.84
CA LEU A 680 49.55 91.17 -35.50
C LEU A 680 48.31 91.98 -35.11
N SER A 681 47.59 92.54 -36.09
CA SER A 681 46.30 93.22 -35.91
C SER A 681 45.25 92.34 -35.24
N GLU A 682 45.31 91.02 -35.40
CA GLU A 682 44.37 90.07 -34.77
C GLU A 682 44.72 89.79 -33.30
N PHE A 683 45.93 90.13 -32.85
CA PHE A 683 46.37 89.95 -31.47
C PHE A 683 46.29 91.25 -30.63
N TYR A 684 46.41 92.42 -31.28
CA TYR A 684 46.46 93.72 -30.60
C TYR A 684 45.38 94.67 -31.11
N GLN A 685 44.47 95.10 -30.23
CA GLN A 685 43.34 95.97 -30.58
C GLN A 685 43.64 97.49 -30.49
N SER A 686 44.87 97.91 -30.15
CA SER A 686 45.21 99.31 -29.92
C SER A 686 46.55 99.73 -30.57
N GLN A 687 46.74 101.06 -30.68
CA GLN A 687 47.93 101.70 -31.26
C GLN A 687 49.21 101.09 -30.67
N GLN A 688 49.99 100.47 -31.54
CA GLN A 688 51.26 99.85 -31.18
C GLN A 688 52.26 100.92 -30.74
N SER A 689 53.06 100.64 -29.70
CA SER A 689 54.10 101.54 -29.17
C SER A 689 55.44 100.82 -29.06
N GLY A 690 56.54 101.58 -29.00
CA GLY A 690 57.89 101.02 -28.99
C GLY A 690 58.25 100.35 -30.32
N VAL A 691 58.99 99.24 -30.28
CA VAL A 691 59.50 98.61 -31.51
C VAL A 691 58.38 98.11 -32.44
N LEU A 692 57.24 97.71 -31.89
CA LEU A 692 56.11 97.21 -32.69
C LEU A 692 55.50 98.30 -33.58
N SER A 693 55.54 99.59 -33.19
CA SER A 693 55.01 100.68 -34.03
C SER A 693 55.76 100.87 -35.35
N LEU A 694 56.94 100.26 -35.50
CA LEU A 694 57.74 100.29 -36.73
C LEU A 694 57.34 99.19 -37.72
N ILE A 695 56.44 98.29 -37.35
CA ILE A 695 56.06 97.11 -38.13
C ILE A 695 54.65 97.30 -38.68
N ASP A 696 54.41 96.77 -39.89
CA ASP A 696 53.07 96.73 -40.47
C ASP A 696 52.15 95.85 -39.61
N THR A 697 50.96 96.35 -39.29
CA THR A 697 49.93 95.62 -38.54
C THR A 697 49.48 94.34 -39.23
N ASP A 698 49.68 94.22 -40.54
CA ASP A 698 49.41 93.02 -41.34
C ASP A 698 50.55 91.99 -41.34
N THR A 699 51.66 92.28 -40.64
CA THR A 699 52.77 91.32 -40.47
C THR A 699 52.29 90.10 -39.69
N SER A 700 52.55 88.89 -40.20
CA SER A 700 52.21 87.64 -39.51
C SER A 700 53.11 87.37 -38.30
N LEU A 701 52.61 86.60 -37.33
CA LEU A 701 53.39 86.20 -36.15
C LEU A 701 54.66 85.40 -36.53
N SER A 702 54.60 84.59 -37.60
CA SER A 702 55.73 83.85 -38.18
C SER A 702 56.84 84.75 -38.72
N ASN A 703 56.46 85.89 -39.31
CA ASN A 703 57.40 86.85 -39.89
C ASN A 703 57.81 87.95 -38.90
N LEU A 704 57.17 88.03 -37.73
CA LEU A 704 57.44 89.04 -36.71
C LEU A 704 58.94 89.15 -36.34
N PRO A 705 59.71 88.06 -36.11
CA PRO A 705 61.12 88.19 -35.77
C PRO A 705 61.96 88.84 -36.88
N ALA A 706 61.67 88.50 -38.15
CA ALA A 706 62.35 89.07 -39.30
C ALA A 706 61.95 90.54 -39.50
N ALA A 707 60.66 90.84 -39.41
CA ALA A 707 60.14 92.20 -39.54
C ALA A 707 60.66 93.13 -38.42
N LEU A 708 60.75 92.67 -37.17
CA LEU A 708 61.38 93.39 -36.06
C LEU A 708 62.84 93.73 -36.36
N THR A 709 63.59 92.75 -36.87
CA THR A 709 65.01 92.91 -37.17
C THR A 709 65.21 93.93 -38.29
N ASP A 710 64.43 93.82 -39.37
CA ASP A 710 64.51 94.72 -40.52
C ASP A 710 64.07 96.15 -40.15
N ALA A 711 62.94 96.28 -39.47
CA ALA A 711 62.39 97.56 -39.05
C ALA A 711 63.36 98.34 -38.14
N VAL A 712 63.99 97.70 -37.15
CA VAL A 712 64.97 98.37 -36.28
C VAL A 712 66.26 98.69 -37.01
N SER A 713 66.76 97.79 -37.85
CA SER A 713 68.06 97.95 -38.52
C SER A 713 68.03 99.07 -39.57
N ASN A 714 66.89 99.25 -40.24
CA ASN A 714 66.71 100.23 -41.31
C ASN A 714 66.03 101.52 -40.86
N ALA A 715 65.40 101.55 -39.68
CA ALA A 715 64.80 102.77 -39.17
C ALA A 715 65.86 103.87 -38.95
N ALA A 716 65.47 105.10 -39.30
CA ALA A 716 66.29 106.27 -39.05
C ALA A 716 66.43 106.52 -37.53
N MET A 717 67.59 106.98 -37.09
CA MET A 717 67.87 107.29 -35.68
C MET A 717 66.82 108.23 -35.06
N GLY A 718 66.30 109.18 -35.84
CA GLY A 718 65.21 110.08 -35.43
C GLY A 718 63.91 109.32 -35.13
N THR A 719 63.50 108.42 -36.03
CA THR A 719 62.32 107.57 -35.87
C THR A 719 62.46 106.63 -34.67
N LEU A 720 63.65 106.09 -34.42
CA LEU A 720 63.93 105.25 -33.24
C LEU A 720 63.82 106.02 -31.93
N ILE A 721 64.25 107.29 -31.90
CA ILE A 721 64.12 108.16 -30.73
C ILE A 721 62.66 108.60 -30.52
N GLU A 722 61.97 109.01 -31.58
CA GLU A 722 60.57 109.46 -31.52
C GLU A 722 59.62 108.36 -31.03
N ASN A 723 59.88 107.11 -31.42
CA ASN A 723 59.12 105.95 -30.95
C ASN A 723 59.62 105.40 -29.59
N GLY A 724 60.58 106.07 -28.95
CA GLY A 724 61.09 105.73 -27.62
C GLY A 724 61.91 104.43 -27.55
N ILE A 725 62.48 103.99 -28.69
CA ILE A 725 63.23 102.73 -28.81
C ILE A 725 64.68 102.92 -28.35
N ILE A 726 65.29 104.06 -28.68
CA ILE A 726 66.65 104.43 -28.25
C ILE A 726 66.63 105.85 -27.69
N GLU A 727 67.40 106.08 -26.63
CA GLU A 727 67.63 107.40 -26.07
C GLU A 727 69.11 107.80 -26.26
N ILE A 728 69.36 108.98 -26.84
CA ILE A 728 70.72 109.53 -26.95
C ILE A 728 70.85 110.76 -26.06
N GLN A 729 71.65 110.62 -24.99
CA GLN A 729 71.88 111.69 -24.01
C GLN A 729 72.73 112.86 -24.55
N CYS A 730 73.47 112.64 -25.63
CA CYS A 730 74.42 113.58 -26.21
C CYS A 730 73.92 114.20 -27.53
N ALA A 731 72.60 114.31 -27.73
CA ALA A 731 72.01 114.71 -29.01
C ALA A 731 72.51 116.09 -29.50
N GLU A 732 72.61 117.10 -28.61
CA GLU A 732 73.12 118.43 -28.97
C GLU A 732 74.58 118.40 -29.45
N GLN A 733 75.40 117.52 -28.88
CA GLN A 733 76.81 117.35 -29.27
C GLN A 733 76.91 116.68 -30.64
N LEU A 734 76.03 115.74 -30.94
CA LEU A 734 75.93 115.11 -32.26
C LEU A 734 75.42 116.10 -33.31
N ASP A 735 74.41 116.92 -32.99
CA ASP A 735 73.92 117.96 -33.88
C ASP A 735 75.06 118.93 -34.27
N ALA A 736 75.97 119.25 -33.34
CA ALA A 736 77.17 120.05 -33.62
C ALA A 736 78.19 119.33 -34.51
N ILE A 737 78.43 118.03 -34.29
CA ILE A 737 79.38 117.21 -35.09
C ILE A 737 78.91 117.07 -36.55
N TYR A 738 77.60 117.02 -36.76
CA TYR A 738 76.98 116.79 -38.07
C TYR A 738 76.42 118.07 -38.72
N GLN A 739 76.61 119.25 -38.10
CA GLN A 739 76.00 120.51 -38.54
C GLN A 739 76.30 120.89 -40.01
N ASN A 740 77.44 120.46 -40.55
CA ASN A 740 77.90 120.77 -41.90
C ASN A 740 77.77 119.61 -42.89
N ASP A 741 77.14 118.50 -42.49
CA ASP A 741 76.93 117.36 -43.37
C ASP A 741 75.65 117.52 -44.19
N GLU A 742 75.63 116.95 -45.40
CA GLU A 742 74.44 116.96 -46.26
C GLU A 742 73.28 116.13 -45.69
N LYS A 743 73.57 115.14 -44.84
CA LYS A 743 72.58 114.25 -44.22
C LYS A 743 72.67 114.36 -42.70
N SER A 744 71.54 114.58 -42.03
CA SER A 744 71.48 114.63 -40.56
C SER A 744 71.74 113.25 -39.96
N TRP A 745 72.42 113.17 -38.81
CA TRP A 745 72.60 111.91 -38.11
C TRP A 745 71.27 111.27 -37.68
N ARG A 746 70.21 112.07 -37.53
CA ARG A 746 68.84 111.59 -37.26
C ARG A 746 68.20 110.88 -38.45
N GLU A 747 68.70 111.10 -39.67
CA GLU A 747 68.21 110.47 -40.90
C GLU A 747 69.04 109.23 -41.29
N MET A 748 70.09 108.92 -40.53
CA MET A 748 70.94 107.75 -40.73
C MET A 748 70.31 106.54 -40.04
N SER A 749 70.51 105.34 -40.59
CA SER A 749 70.24 104.10 -39.85
C SER A 749 71.24 103.93 -38.71
N ILE A 750 70.98 103.00 -37.77
CA ILE A 750 71.91 102.75 -36.64
C ILE A 750 73.33 102.46 -37.15
N THR A 751 73.45 101.60 -38.17
CA THR A 751 74.75 101.20 -38.73
C THR A 751 75.45 102.38 -39.41
N GLU A 752 74.72 103.12 -40.26
CA GLU A 752 75.26 104.32 -40.93
C GLU A 752 75.71 105.37 -39.90
N PHE A 753 74.92 105.57 -38.85
CA PHE A 753 75.22 106.51 -37.78
C PHE A 753 76.48 106.13 -37.01
N VAL A 754 76.60 104.86 -36.59
CA VAL A 754 77.76 104.37 -35.84
C VAL A 754 79.02 104.44 -36.69
N ASP A 755 78.98 103.98 -37.94
CA ASP A 755 80.14 104.01 -38.84
C ASP A 755 80.59 105.45 -39.13
N SER A 756 79.64 106.33 -39.43
CA SER A 756 79.91 107.75 -39.63
C SER A 756 80.48 108.41 -38.37
N LEU A 757 79.93 108.09 -37.19
CA LEU A 757 80.41 108.66 -35.93
C LEU A 757 81.82 108.20 -35.61
N VAL A 758 82.12 106.91 -35.78
CA VAL A 758 83.47 106.36 -35.60
C VAL A 758 84.46 107.00 -36.57
N SER A 759 84.09 107.15 -37.84
CA SER A 759 84.92 107.82 -38.85
C SER A 759 85.22 109.27 -38.46
N LYS A 760 84.20 110.04 -38.05
CA LYS A 760 84.36 111.42 -37.60
C LYS A 760 85.22 111.53 -36.34
N LEU A 761 85.01 110.67 -35.35
CA LEU A 761 85.83 110.66 -34.13
C LEU A 761 87.29 110.29 -34.42
N ALA A 762 87.53 109.36 -35.36
CA ALA A 762 88.88 109.03 -35.80
C ALA A 762 89.58 110.23 -36.45
N SER A 763 88.87 111.04 -37.24
CA SER A 763 89.41 112.25 -37.88
C SER A 763 89.80 113.37 -36.91
N VAL A 764 89.27 113.38 -35.69
CA VAL A 764 89.57 114.37 -34.64
C VAL A 764 90.85 114.03 -33.85
N SER A 765 91.41 112.82 -34.03
CA SER A 765 92.61 112.35 -33.29
C SER A 765 93.97 112.73 -33.89
N VAL A 766 94.02 113.54 -34.95
CA VAL A 766 95.27 114.07 -35.53
C VAL A 766 95.24 115.60 -35.63
N SER A 767 95.26 116.27 -34.46
CA SER A 767 95.82 117.62 -34.29
C SER A 767 96.15 117.87 -32.82
#